data_AF-A0A849SLU5-F1
#
_entry.id   AF-A0A849SLU5-F1
#
_cell.length_a   1.000
_cell.length_b   1.000
_cell.length_c   1.000
_cell.angle_alpha   90.00
_cell.angle_beta   90.00
_cell.angle_gamma   90.00
#
_symmetry.space_group_name_H-M   'P 1'
#
loop_
_entity.id
_entity.type
_entity.pdbx_description
1 polymer ?
#
loop_
_entity_poly.entity_id
_entity_poly.type
_entity_poly.pdbx_seq_one_letter_code
_entity_poly.pdbx_strand_id
1 'polypeptide(L)'
;MKSKFEKREDKEFYGKYSYLQEILNSIDNFQENKLFSDRWIFKRNVIDFKCIDILKVEFPEWAQNIGYDITILAKILFLESMDSGTSFSIVKGRFDSIVKSLFYFAKNNKSQLMQSDLESYFSFILMHSLVDNCLKQRLTPMNFTAFRCGLNLKKWNLILKLYKIPLLTFPSNLSDKLITKSLKSSLSSISADEITYNDWLEGGSLNFLTLDYGKYYVEHCAEFFDKHINLAIALKNTHKQSAEIVSKAGYAIGKGRLKGFFQPVIGHFLTGKGIKDLSPNLINKLQIEHWEKIQKITLETLTFNLRPYRVMEELLKKESLIEIARDVGILSLDDNTREWLAYLITIYCDILNSTNSKEFISLRQSELDFAMKTRNDNFDVMKLEEKFLDKHQKLTIELQINLPDTDYFKNAGILESASYKYITRFLRFVEAAGVVKFVAFTGWRESEYGFSLNDLKVEPNYDILDQFFCPVRYTVNWFVPKTNSKTKLNREITQLSYLCALNLKKLTNLKEFDSPCIYAPIVKTTTPQNSGEYIQRRIDELWIHFVNEYKPFKNIKLFTEYKNLQTQITLNNEDNLRLAFLSSQPNLFEWETQTNNLLLFEAYKRSQSELGRVTFFLDQKARKGFIWSYKTGKLSVQMTEFLEKYLSNETLSLIKQLQTKFEVTAHITRFVTNELLQDCLYPTPHAFRHMWAEAVYRRFDGDVGWIIRSNFKHISLKMWLAYIRNKDNRRQHDQVKRKVVSSILNNYMLKKGKGYAGALDKLLRRLFLKTEITTIDKLNEAISQFGTLEIQDIKSNPWGYCILKRRNQTNAKCADQGVPQRHNANPNLCLGCTNNLNTYENVDGILLGISNDLKVLRNSHVPSSFRNVSLKTVKNAYKILRNLHADEITLLEIAECIKKSQKLDYA
;
A
#
# COMPACT_ATOMS: atom_id res chain seq x y z
N MET A 1 -45.41 -8.93 -63.03
CA MET A 1 -44.39 -10.00 -62.86
C MET A 1 -43.30 -9.72 -61.80
N LYS A 2 -43.21 -8.51 -61.21
CA LYS A 2 -42.27 -8.21 -60.11
C LYS A 2 -42.67 -8.74 -58.71
N SER A 3 -43.94 -9.10 -58.47
CA SER A 3 -44.41 -9.54 -57.13
C SER A 3 -44.38 -11.05 -56.86
N LYS A 4 -43.82 -11.85 -57.79
CA LYS A 4 -43.65 -13.30 -57.61
C LYS A 4 -42.20 -13.74 -57.39
N PHE A 5 -41.22 -12.84 -57.56
CA PHE A 5 -39.81 -13.11 -57.27
C PHE A 5 -39.40 -12.74 -55.84
N GLU A 6 -40.02 -11.73 -55.21
CA GLU A 6 -39.72 -11.36 -53.82
C GLU A 6 -40.24 -12.37 -52.77
N LYS A 7 -41.21 -13.24 -53.11
CA LYS A 7 -41.77 -14.21 -52.16
C LYS A 7 -41.07 -15.58 -52.15
N ARG A 8 -40.12 -15.83 -53.05
CA ARG A 8 -39.44 -17.14 -53.15
C ARG A 8 -38.09 -17.17 -52.42
N GLU A 9 -37.36 -16.06 -52.38
CA GLU A 9 -36.10 -16.00 -51.61
C GLU A 9 -36.35 -15.98 -50.09
N ASP A 10 -37.46 -15.40 -49.60
CA ASP A 10 -37.78 -15.39 -48.16
C ASP A 10 -38.05 -16.79 -47.59
N LYS A 11 -38.54 -17.77 -48.36
CA LYS A 11 -38.88 -19.10 -47.80
C LYS A 11 -37.68 -20.04 -47.65
N GLU A 12 -36.67 -19.96 -48.52
CA GLU A 12 -35.41 -20.69 -48.31
C GLU A 12 -34.49 -19.98 -47.30
N PHE A 13 -34.58 -18.65 -47.20
CA PHE A 13 -33.78 -17.85 -46.27
C PHE A 13 -34.27 -17.91 -44.82
N TYR A 14 -35.59 -17.98 -44.56
CA TYR A 14 -36.14 -18.16 -43.21
C TYR A 14 -36.04 -19.60 -42.69
N GLY A 15 -36.02 -20.61 -43.57
CA GLY A 15 -35.93 -22.03 -43.16
C GLY A 15 -34.59 -22.40 -42.50
N LYS A 16 -33.51 -21.68 -42.82
CA LYS A 16 -32.16 -21.96 -42.28
C LYS A 16 -31.90 -21.36 -40.91
N TYR A 17 -32.74 -20.39 -40.47
CA TYR A 17 -32.57 -19.65 -39.22
C TYR A 17 -33.80 -19.71 -38.29
N SER A 18 -34.87 -20.41 -38.66
CA SER A 18 -36.07 -20.57 -37.83
C SER A 18 -35.74 -21.20 -36.46
N TYR A 19 -34.84 -22.18 -36.45
CA TYR A 19 -34.33 -22.80 -35.23
C TYR A 19 -33.56 -21.82 -34.32
N LEU A 20 -32.83 -20.85 -34.88
CA LEU A 20 -32.17 -19.81 -34.06
C LEU A 20 -33.19 -18.87 -33.42
N GLN A 21 -34.29 -18.57 -34.13
CA GLN A 21 -35.40 -17.81 -33.55
C GLN A 21 -36.09 -18.60 -32.42
N GLU A 22 -36.23 -19.93 -32.56
CA GLU A 22 -36.71 -20.80 -31.48
C GLU A 22 -35.77 -20.80 -30.26
N ILE A 23 -34.45 -20.85 -30.47
CA ILE A 23 -33.47 -20.70 -29.39
C ILE A 23 -33.62 -19.33 -28.73
N LEU A 24 -33.69 -18.25 -29.50
CA LEU A 24 -33.88 -16.89 -28.99
C LEU A 24 -35.16 -16.78 -28.14
N ASN A 25 -36.24 -17.40 -28.60
CA ASN A 25 -37.52 -17.45 -27.91
C ASN A 25 -37.47 -18.27 -26.60
N SER A 26 -36.58 -19.26 -26.51
CA SER A 26 -36.41 -20.12 -25.33
C SER A 26 -35.56 -19.49 -24.21
N ILE A 27 -34.83 -18.40 -24.51
CA ILE A 27 -33.95 -17.73 -23.54
C ILE A 27 -34.77 -16.76 -22.65
N ASP A 28 -35.12 -17.24 -21.46
CA ASP A 28 -35.64 -16.52 -20.29
C ASP A 28 -36.87 -15.60 -20.51
N ASN A 29 -38.06 -16.21 -20.56
CA ASN A 29 -39.40 -15.59 -20.52
C ASN A 29 -39.57 -14.29 -21.34
N PHE A 30 -39.68 -14.50 -22.65
CA PHE A 30 -40.43 -13.76 -23.67
C PHE A 30 -40.71 -12.26 -23.46
N GLN A 31 -39.95 -11.43 -24.19
CA GLN A 31 -40.49 -10.29 -24.93
C GLN A 31 -40.20 -10.53 -26.43
N GLU A 32 -41.02 -10.02 -27.35
CA GLU A 32 -41.03 -10.31 -28.80
C GLU A 32 -39.73 -9.92 -29.54
N ASN A 33 -38.61 -10.56 -29.23
CA ASN A 33 -37.32 -10.33 -29.88
C ASN A 33 -37.31 -10.99 -31.27
N LYS A 34 -37.08 -10.18 -32.31
CA LYS A 34 -36.82 -10.69 -33.66
C LYS A 34 -35.33 -10.90 -33.86
N LEU A 35 -34.92 -12.03 -34.44
CA LEU A 35 -33.52 -12.38 -34.72
C LEU A 35 -32.77 -11.25 -35.42
N PHE A 36 -33.39 -10.60 -36.41
CA PHE A 36 -32.78 -9.53 -37.19
C PHE A 36 -32.82 -8.15 -36.53
N SER A 37 -33.49 -7.99 -35.38
CA SER A 37 -33.45 -6.74 -34.62
C SER A 37 -32.04 -6.47 -34.09
N ASP A 38 -31.57 -5.22 -34.16
CA ASP A 38 -30.30 -4.82 -33.55
C ASP A 38 -30.35 -4.82 -32.02
N ARG A 39 -31.56 -4.77 -31.45
CA ARG A 39 -31.77 -4.75 -30.01
C ARG A 39 -32.64 -5.91 -29.58
N TRP A 40 -32.15 -6.67 -28.61
CA TRP A 40 -32.90 -7.73 -27.94
C TRP A 40 -33.13 -7.35 -26.47
N ILE A 41 -34.38 -7.46 -26.02
CA ILE A 41 -34.80 -7.08 -24.68
C ILE A 41 -35.08 -8.36 -23.89
N PHE A 42 -34.40 -8.50 -22.75
CA PHE A 42 -34.56 -9.63 -21.82
C PHE A 42 -35.01 -9.08 -20.47
N LYS A 43 -36.30 -9.23 -20.13
CA LYS A 43 -36.98 -8.71 -18.92
C LYS A 43 -36.78 -7.22 -18.61
N ARG A 44 -35.60 -6.81 -18.12
CA ARG A 44 -35.21 -5.44 -17.74
C ARG A 44 -33.89 -4.98 -18.36
N ASN A 45 -33.24 -5.81 -19.17
CA ASN A 45 -31.92 -5.55 -19.73
C ASN A 45 -31.94 -5.65 -21.26
N VAL A 46 -31.05 -4.92 -21.93
CA VAL A 46 -30.98 -4.85 -23.39
C VAL A 46 -29.61 -5.33 -23.86
N ILE A 47 -29.60 -6.19 -24.88
CA ILE A 47 -28.42 -6.49 -25.69
C ILE A 47 -28.54 -5.68 -26.97
N ASP A 48 -27.57 -4.79 -27.21
CA ASP A 48 -27.53 -3.92 -28.37
C ASP A 48 -26.35 -4.30 -29.28
N PHE A 49 -26.67 -4.88 -30.42
CA PHE A 49 -25.70 -5.31 -31.42
C PHE A 49 -25.13 -4.14 -32.23
N LYS A 50 -25.66 -2.91 -32.11
CA LYS A 50 -25.08 -1.73 -32.78
C LYS A 50 -23.64 -1.44 -32.38
N CYS A 51 -23.20 -1.94 -31.22
CA CYS A 51 -21.80 -1.87 -30.80
C CYS A 51 -20.83 -2.52 -31.80
N ILE A 52 -21.33 -3.45 -32.63
CA ILE A 52 -20.56 -4.17 -33.65
C ILE A 52 -20.38 -3.31 -34.90
N ASP A 53 -21.29 -2.36 -35.18
CA ASP A 53 -21.18 -1.50 -36.36
C ASP A 53 -19.93 -0.60 -36.30
N ILE A 54 -19.45 -0.30 -35.09
CA ILE A 54 -18.15 0.37 -34.88
C ILE A 54 -17.02 -0.39 -35.59
N LEU A 55 -17.04 -1.72 -35.60
CA LEU A 55 -16.01 -2.52 -36.29
C LEU A 55 -16.05 -2.33 -37.80
N LYS A 56 -17.24 -2.13 -38.38
CA LYS A 56 -17.41 -1.88 -39.81
C LYS A 56 -16.87 -0.50 -40.19
N VAL A 57 -16.96 0.47 -39.28
CA VAL A 57 -16.48 1.85 -39.48
C VAL A 57 -14.97 1.98 -39.22
N GLU A 58 -14.47 1.43 -38.12
CA GLU A 58 -13.06 1.56 -37.71
C GLU A 58 -12.13 0.60 -38.46
N PHE A 59 -12.63 -0.57 -38.90
CA PHE A 59 -11.83 -1.60 -39.57
C PHE A 59 -12.49 -2.08 -40.88
N PRO A 60 -12.70 -1.20 -41.87
CA PRO A 60 -13.46 -1.51 -43.08
C PRO A 60 -12.83 -2.62 -43.94
N GLU A 61 -11.50 -2.62 -44.07
CA GLU A 61 -10.77 -3.65 -44.83
C GLU A 61 -10.93 -5.05 -44.21
N TRP A 62 -10.84 -5.14 -42.88
CA TRP A 62 -11.05 -6.40 -42.17
C TRP A 62 -12.49 -6.89 -42.30
N ALA A 63 -13.47 -5.99 -42.17
CA ALA A 63 -14.87 -6.32 -42.31
C ALA A 63 -15.22 -6.84 -43.72
N GLN A 64 -14.64 -6.23 -44.77
CA GLN A 64 -14.80 -6.71 -46.15
C GLN A 64 -14.17 -8.09 -46.36
N ASN A 65 -12.99 -8.33 -45.78
CA ASN A 65 -12.27 -9.61 -45.92
C ASN A 65 -12.98 -10.81 -45.28
N ILE A 66 -13.90 -10.59 -44.32
CA ILE A 66 -14.68 -11.67 -43.71
C ILE A 66 -15.78 -12.17 -44.64
N GLY A 67 -16.29 -11.34 -45.55
CA GLY A 67 -17.32 -11.74 -46.52
C GLY A 67 -18.69 -12.12 -45.92
N TYR A 68 -18.91 -11.88 -44.62
CA TYR A 68 -20.18 -12.12 -43.91
C TYR A 68 -20.57 -10.90 -43.08
N ASP A 69 -21.88 -10.72 -42.83
CA ASP A 69 -22.33 -9.72 -41.86
C ASP A 69 -21.90 -10.11 -40.44
N ILE A 70 -20.96 -9.34 -39.90
CA ILE A 70 -20.38 -9.52 -38.56
C ILE A 70 -21.47 -9.51 -37.48
N THR A 71 -22.53 -8.73 -37.67
CA THR A 71 -23.65 -8.64 -36.72
C THR A 71 -24.44 -9.96 -36.69
N ILE A 72 -24.70 -10.55 -37.85
CA ILE A 72 -25.37 -11.86 -37.95
C ILE A 72 -24.47 -12.96 -37.40
N LEU A 73 -23.17 -12.91 -37.68
CA LEU A 73 -22.20 -13.87 -37.14
C LEU A 73 -22.17 -13.85 -35.60
N ALA A 74 -22.13 -12.66 -35.01
CA ALA A 74 -22.17 -12.52 -33.56
C ALA A 74 -23.45 -13.10 -32.95
N LYS A 75 -24.60 -12.89 -33.61
CA LYS A 75 -25.89 -13.46 -33.21
C LYS A 75 -25.89 -14.99 -33.27
N ILE A 76 -25.32 -15.59 -34.32
CA ILE A 76 -25.18 -17.05 -34.45
C ILE A 76 -24.30 -17.60 -33.33
N LEU A 77 -23.09 -17.05 -33.15
CA LEU A 77 -22.15 -17.46 -32.09
C LEU A 77 -22.79 -17.33 -30.71
N PHE A 78 -23.57 -16.29 -30.50
CA PHE A 78 -24.27 -16.04 -29.25
C PHE A 78 -25.35 -17.10 -29.02
N LEU A 79 -26.32 -17.26 -29.93
CA LEU A 79 -27.47 -18.15 -29.76
C LEU A 79 -27.06 -19.61 -29.66
N GLU A 80 -26.20 -20.08 -30.57
CA GLU A 80 -25.70 -21.46 -30.56
C GLU A 80 -24.83 -21.76 -29.34
N SER A 81 -24.24 -20.73 -28.72
CA SER A 81 -23.51 -20.93 -27.47
C SER A 81 -24.42 -21.12 -26.26
N MET A 82 -25.70 -20.72 -26.31
CA MET A 82 -26.67 -20.80 -25.21
C MET A 82 -27.14 -22.22 -24.91
N ASP A 83 -27.47 -22.45 -23.64
CA ASP A 83 -28.11 -23.69 -23.14
C ASP A 83 -29.46 -23.30 -22.50
N SER A 84 -30.44 -24.21 -22.44
CA SER A 84 -31.76 -23.90 -21.86
C SER A 84 -31.65 -23.56 -20.37
N GLY A 85 -32.30 -22.46 -19.94
CA GLY A 85 -32.28 -22.00 -18.54
C GLY A 85 -31.04 -21.20 -18.11
N THR A 86 -30.28 -20.63 -19.06
CA THR A 86 -29.08 -19.82 -18.78
C THR A 86 -29.42 -18.48 -18.10
N SER A 87 -28.72 -18.12 -17.01
CA SER A 87 -28.94 -16.83 -16.31
C SER A 87 -28.44 -15.63 -17.12
N PHE A 88 -29.10 -14.46 -16.96
CA PHE A 88 -28.74 -13.26 -17.72
C PHE A 88 -27.28 -12.79 -17.56
N SER A 89 -26.64 -13.04 -16.42
CA SER A 89 -25.22 -12.71 -16.22
C SER A 89 -24.30 -13.51 -17.13
N ILE A 90 -24.62 -14.79 -17.38
CA ILE A 90 -23.93 -15.63 -18.37
C ILE A 90 -24.24 -15.13 -19.78
N VAL A 91 -25.49 -14.74 -20.04
CA VAL A 91 -25.92 -14.17 -21.32
C VAL A 91 -25.10 -12.92 -21.67
N LYS A 92 -25.02 -11.94 -20.75
CA LYS A 92 -24.22 -10.72 -20.93
C LYS A 92 -22.72 -11.03 -21.03
N GLY A 93 -22.19 -11.89 -20.16
CA GLY A 93 -20.78 -12.28 -20.20
C GLY A 93 -20.35 -12.93 -21.52
N ARG A 94 -21.24 -13.74 -22.12
CA ARG A 94 -21.01 -14.38 -23.42
C ARG A 94 -21.07 -13.36 -24.56
N PHE A 95 -22.07 -12.48 -24.57
CA PHE A 95 -22.14 -11.36 -25.50
C PHE A 95 -20.85 -10.52 -25.44
N ASP A 96 -20.45 -10.11 -24.24
CA ASP A 96 -19.24 -9.31 -24.03
C ASP A 96 -17.99 -10.00 -24.58
N SER A 97 -17.87 -11.30 -24.36
CA SER A 97 -16.70 -12.08 -24.79
C SER A 97 -16.67 -12.29 -26.31
N ILE A 98 -17.84 -12.42 -26.97
CA ILE A 98 -17.95 -12.48 -28.43
C ILE A 98 -17.50 -11.14 -29.03
N VAL A 99 -18.06 -10.03 -28.55
CA VAL A 99 -17.74 -8.69 -29.05
C VAL A 99 -16.25 -8.39 -28.85
N LYS A 100 -15.68 -8.66 -27.67
CA LYS A 100 -14.23 -8.51 -27.44
C LYS A 100 -13.38 -9.38 -28.37
N SER A 101 -13.84 -10.59 -28.68
CA SER A 101 -13.13 -11.46 -29.62
C SER A 101 -13.12 -10.86 -31.02
N LEU A 102 -14.25 -10.35 -31.51
CA LEU A 102 -14.35 -9.67 -32.80
C LEU A 102 -13.46 -8.42 -32.86
N PHE A 103 -13.46 -7.60 -31.80
CA PHE A 103 -12.54 -6.46 -31.67
C PHE A 103 -11.07 -6.88 -31.72
N TYR A 104 -10.70 -7.99 -31.07
CA TYR A 104 -9.33 -8.49 -31.13
C TYR A 104 -8.93 -8.89 -32.54
N PHE A 105 -9.79 -9.63 -33.25
CA PHE A 105 -9.53 -10.03 -34.64
C PHE A 105 -9.38 -8.81 -35.55
N ALA A 106 -10.30 -7.85 -35.46
CA ALA A 106 -10.27 -6.62 -36.25
C ALA A 106 -9.02 -5.77 -35.98
N LYS A 107 -8.71 -5.50 -34.70
CA LYS A 107 -7.57 -4.65 -34.31
C LYS A 107 -6.21 -5.21 -34.73
N ASN A 108 -6.09 -6.53 -34.83
CA ASN A 108 -4.85 -7.20 -35.25
C ASN A 108 -4.87 -7.59 -36.74
N ASN A 109 -5.93 -7.23 -37.48
CA ASN A 109 -6.19 -7.64 -38.85
C ASN A 109 -6.02 -9.16 -39.07
N LYS A 110 -6.61 -9.96 -38.16
CA LYS A 110 -6.52 -11.42 -38.18
C LYS A 110 -7.87 -12.04 -38.51
N SER A 111 -7.83 -13.08 -39.35
CA SER A 111 -8.91 -14.01 -39.62
C SER A 111 -8.73 -15.34 -38.85
N GLN A 112 -7.50 -15.69 -38.51
CA GLN A 112 -7.20 -16.96 -37.84
C GLN A 112 -6.32 -16.73 -36.62
N LEU A 113 -6.66 -17.38 -35.50
CA LEU A 113 -5.84 -17.43 -34.31
C LEU A 113 -4.93 -18.66 -34.36
N MET A 114 -3.62 -18.42 -34.31
CA MET A 114 -2.62 -19.47 -34.16
C MET A 114 -2.34 -19.74 -32.68
N GLN A 115 -1.69 -20.86 -32.37
CA GLN A 115 -1.31 -21.19 -30.98
C GLN A 115 -0.41 -20.10 -30.35
N SER A 116 0.44 -19.45 -31.17
CA SER A 116 1.28 -18.31 -30.75
C SER A 116 0.48 -17.08 -30.35
N ASP A 117 -0.76 -16.96 -30.83
CA ASP A 117 -1.60 -15.77 -30.62
C ASP A 117 -2.48 -15.88 -29.37
N LEU A 118 -2.56 -17.06 -28.77
CA LEU A 118 -3.43 -17.31 -27.61
C LEU A 118 -3.04 -16.45 -26.41
N GLU A 119 -1.74 -16.18 -26.20
CA GLU A 119 -1.30 -15.34 -25.09
C GLU A 119 -1.78 -13.90 -25.23
N SER A 120 -1.59 -13.30 -26.41
CA SER A 120 -2.04 -11.93 -26.68
C SER A 120 -3.57 -11.84 -26.73
N TYR A 121 -4.24 -12.87 -27.23
CA TYR A 121 -5.71 -12.97 -27.24
C TYR A 121 -6.29 -13.00 -25.82
N PHE A 122 -5.85 -13.93 -24.97
CA PHE A 122 -6.33 -14.00 -23.60
C PHE A 122 -5.99 -12.74 -22.80
N SER A 123 -4.82 -12.15 -23.05
CA SER A 123 -4.45 -10.87 -22.45
C SER A 123 -5.43 -9.76 -22.82
N PHE A 124 -5.85 -9.71 -24.09
CA PHE A 124 -6.84 -8.75 -24.54
C PHE A 124 -8.21 -8.97 -23.87
N ILE A 125 -8.71 -10.20 -23.85
CA ILE A 125 -10.00 -10.54 -23.23
C ILE A 125 -10.02 -10.18 -21.74
N LEU A 126 -8.95 -10.50 -21.01
CA LEU A 126 -8.84 -10.24 -19.58
C LEU A 126 -8.74 -8.74 -19.28
N MET A 127 -8.15 -7.95 -20.17
CA MET A 127 -7.86 -6.54 -19.94
C MET A 127 -8.83 -5.58 -20.64
N HIS A 128 -9.96 -6.04 -21.16
CA HIS A 128 -10.97 -5.17 -21.75
C HIS A 128 -12.38 -5.49 -21.25
N SER A 129 -13.20 -4.45 -21.10
CA SER A 129 -14.63 -4.53 -20.79
C SER A 129 -15.45 -3.70 -21.76
N LEU A 130 -16.71 -4.06 -21.93
CA LEU A 130 -17.67 -3.26 -22.67
C LEU A 130 -18.42 -2.39 -21.66
N VAL A 131 -18.28 -1.07 -21.81
CA VAL A 131 -18.96 -0.06 -21.00
C VAL A 131 -19.67 0.86 -21.96
N ASP A 132 -20.99 0.99 -21.82
CA ASP A 132 -21.84 1.77 -22.72
C ASP A 132 -21.60 1.42 -24.21
N ASN A 133 -21.55 0.11 -24.51
CA ASN A 133 -21.32 -0.40 -25.87
C ASN A 133 -19.95 -0.04 -26.49
N CYS A 134 -19.03 0.54 -25.72
CA CYS A 134 -17.69 0.87 -26.16
C CYS A 134 -16.66 -0.04 -25.48
N LEU A 135 -15.63 -0.45 -26.23
CA LEU A 135 -14.53 -1.22 -25.69
C LEU A 135 -13.62 -0.31 -24.85
N LYS A 136 -13.51 -0.58 -23.56
CA LYS A 136 -12.60 0.13 -22.65
C LYS A 136 -11.56 -0.82 -22.08
N GLN A 137 -10.32 -0.34 -22.01
CA GLN A 137 -9.24 -1.08 -21.36
C GLN A 137 -9.43 -1.05 -19.84
N ARG A 138 -9.19 -2.19 -19.20
CA ARG A 138 -9.24 -2.38 -17.75
C ARG A 138 -7.87 -2.09 -17.15
N LEU A 139 -7.87 -1.59 -15.92
CA LEU A 139 -6.65 -1.47 -15.12
C LEU A 139 -6.23 -2.80 -14.51
N THR A 140 -7.18 -3.71 -14.30
CA THR A 140 -6.96 -5.02 -13.67
C THR A 140 -7.57 -6.15 -14.50
N PRO A 141 -6.97 -7.36 -14.47
CA PRO A 141 -7.52 -8.51 -15.16
C PRO A 141 -8.96 -8.79 -14.70
N MET A 142 -9.82 -9.13 -15.64
CA MET A 142 -11.15 -9.68 -15.37
C MET A 142 -11.04 -10.84 -14.38
N ASN A 143 -11.95 -10.91 -13.39
CA ASN A 143 -11.97 -12.01 -12.44
C ASN A 143 -12.27 -13.36 -13.12
N PHE A 144 -11.83 -14.46 -12.51
CA PHE A 144 -11.96 -15.80 -13.08
C PHE A 144 -13.41 -16.19 -13.39
N THR A 145 -14.36 -15.82 -12.54
CA THR A 145 -15.77 -16.19 -12.71
C THR A 145 -16.38 -15.50 -13.93
N ALA A 146 -16.18 -14.19 -14.09
CA ALA A 146 -16.63 -13.45 -15.27
C ALA A 146 -16.00 -13.99 -16.56
N PHE A 147 -14.70 -14.33 -16.51
CA PHE A 147 -14.01 -14.97 -17.62
C PHE A 147 -14.61 -16.34 -17.97
N ARG A 148 -14.81 -17.19 -16.96
CA ARG A 148 -15.34 -18.56 -17.13
C ARG A 148 -16.79 -18.56 -17.63
N CYS A 149 -17.62 -17.65 -17.14
CA CYS A 149 -19.02 -17.54 -17.57
C CYS A 149 -19.15 -17.02 -19.01
N GLY A 150 -18.24 -16.13 -19.43
CA GLY A 150 -18.30 -15.51 -20.75
C GLY A 150 -17.64 -16.30 -21.87
N LEU A 151 -16.50 -16.94 -21.62
CA LEU A 151 -15.67 -17.48 -22.69
C LEU A 151 -15.95 -18.95 -23.02
N ASN A 152 -16.45 -19.23 -24.22
CA ASN A 152 -16.73 -20.60 -24.69
C ASN A 152 -16.04 -20.95 -26.03
N LEU A 153 -14.70 -20.81 -26.04
CA LEU A 153 -13.87 -20.99 -27.24
C LEU A 153 -14.10 -22.33 -27.96
N LYS A 154 -14.26 -23.43 -27.24
CA LYS A 154 -14.46 -24.76 -27.86
C LYS A 154 -15.78 -24.83 -28.62
N LYS A 155 -16.88 -24.36 -28.01
CA LYS A 155 -18.20 -24.35 -28.63
C LYS A 155 -18.20 -23.40 -29.84
N TRP A 156 -17.61 -22.21 -29.71
CA TRP A 156 -17.48 -21.28 -30.84
C TRP A 156 -16.65 -21.85 -31.99
N ASN A 157 -15.52 -22.50 -31.72
CA ASN A 157 -14.72 -23.15 -32.77
C ASN A 157 -15.51 -24.26 -33.49
N LEU A 158 -16.32 -25.02 -32.75
CA LEU A 158 -17.18 -26.06 -33.32
C LEU A 158 -18.28 -25.46 -34.19
N ILE A 159 -18.94 -24.38 -33.72
CA ILE A 159 -19.95 -23.64 -34.48
C ILE A 159 -19.35 -23.08 -35.78
N LEU A 160 -18.20 -22.42 -35.72
CA LEU A 160 -17.54 -21.85 -36.89
C LEU A 160 -17.20 -22.91 -37.94
N LYS A 161 -16.78 -24.10 -37.49
CA LYS A 161 -16.55 -25.26 -38.38
C LYS A 161 -17.84 -25.82 -38.98
N LEU A 162 -18.91 -25.97 -38.18
CA LEU A 162 -20.21 -26.47 -38.63
C LEU A 162 -20.82 -25.56 -39.71
N TYR A 163 -20.77 -24.26 -39.49
CA TYR A 163 -21.29 -23.25 -40.42
C TYR A 163 -20.34 -22.97 -41.59
N LYS A 164 -19.21 -23.71 -41.70
CA LYS A 164 -18.19 -23.59 -42.75
C LYS A 164 -17.72 -22.15 -42.97
N ILE A 165 -17.53 -21.38 -41.89
CA ILE A 165 -17.07 -19.99 -41.95
C ILE A 165 -15.53 -20.00 -41.98
N PRO A 166 -14.87 -19.87 -43.14
CA PRO A 166 -13.44 -20.22 -43.29
C PRO A 166 -12.49 -19.16 -42.73
N LEU A 167 -13.03 -17.99 -42.36
CA LEU A 167 -12.27 -16.76 -42.12
C LEU A 167 -12.24 -16.32 -40.66
N LEU A 168 -12.90 -17.03 -39.74
CA LEU A 168 -12.75 -16.84 -38.29
C LEU A 168 -12.50 -18.21 -37.66
N THR A 169 -11.25 -18.56 -37.42
CA THR A 169 -10.89 -19.89 -36.89
C THR A 169 -9.98 -19.80 -35.68
N PHE A 170 -10.20 -20.72 -34.73
CA PHE A 170 -9.32 -20.93 -33.59
C PHE A 170 -8.38 -22.12 -33.83
N PRO A 171 -7.29 -22.29 -33.04
CA PRO A 171 -6.36 -23.40 -33.22
C PRO A 171 -7.06 -24.76 -33.24
N SER A 172 -6.67 -25.63 -34.17
CA SER A 172 -7.29 -26.95 -34.38
C SER A 172 -7.12 -27.90 -33.19
N ASN A 173 -6.09 -27.70 -32.37
CA ASN A 173 -5.69 -28.51 -31.21
C ASN A 173 -6.06 -27.89 -29.84
N LEU A 174 -7.15 -27.11 -29.79
CA LEU A 174 -7.64 -26.44 -28.57
C LEU A 174 -8.01 -27.44 -27.46
N SER A 175 -7.09 -27.68 -26.52
CA SER A 175 -7.29 -28.50 -25.32
C SER A 175 -7.33 -27.64 -24.05
N ASP A 176 -7.95 -28.13 -22.97
CA ASP A 176 -7.97 -27.41 -21.69
C ASP A 176 -6.57 -27.17 -21.16
N LYS A 177 -5.65 -28.13 -21.36
CA LYS A 177 -4.23 -27.97 -21.00
C LYS A 177 -3.60 -26.79 -21.74
N LEU A 178 -3.87 -26.63 -23.03
CA LEU A 178 -3.35 -25.51 -23.83
C LEU A 178 -3.96 -24.17 -23.40
N ILE A 179 -5.27 -24.13 -23.14
CA ILE A 179 -5.97 -22.94 -22.62
C ILE A 179 -5.37 -22.54 -21.28
N THR A 180 -5.27 -23.47 -20.32
CA THR A 180 -4.70 -23.20 -18.99
C THR A 180 -3.24 -22.77 -19.08
N LYS A 181 -2.42 -23.38 -19.94
CA LYS A 181 -1.03 -22.97 -20.16
C LYS A 181 -0.95 -21.54 -20.71
N SER A 182 -1.77 -21.24 -21.71
CA SER A 182 -1.79 -19.90 -22.34
C SER A 182 -2.34 -18.85 -21.38
N LEU A 183 -3.33 -19.18 -20.55
CA LEU A 183 -3.84 -18.30 -19.49
C LEU A 183 -2.81 -18.06 -18.39
N LYS A 184 -2.07 -19.10 -17.97
CA LYS A 184 -0.93 -18.94 -17.05
C LYS A 184 0.11 -17.98 -17.62
N SER A 185 0.48 -18.15 -18.90
CA SER A 185 1.39 -17.24 -19.61
C SER A 185 0.82 -15.82 -19.72
N SER A 186 -0.47 -15.69 -20.02
CA SER A 186 -1.15 -14.40 -20.18
C SER A 186 -1.25 -13.66 -18.86
N LEU A 187 -1.67 -14.32 -17.77
CA LEU A 187 -1.71 -13.72 -16.44
C LEU A 187 -0.31 -13.39 -15.95
N SER A 188 0.67 -14.26 -16.19
CA SER A 188 2.09 -13.98 -15.97
C SER A 188 2.53 -12.74 -16.75
N SER A 189 2.10 -12.56 -18.00
CA SER A 189 2.45 -11.41 -18.84
C SER A 189 1.74 -10.12 -18.41
N ILE A 190 0.44 -10.18 -18.14
CA ILE A 190 -0.43 -9.07 -17.71
C ILE A 190 -0.04 -8.58 -16.33
N SER A 191 0.13 -9.51 -15.39
CA SER A 191 0.48 -9.21 -14.00
C SER A 191 1.99 -9.25 -13.76
N ALA A 192 2.82 -9.53 -14.76
CA ALA A 192 4.27 -9.73 -14.60
C ALA A 192 4.66 -10.72 -13.48
N ASP A 193 3.95 -11.85 -13.40
CA ASP A 193 4.00 -12.86 -12.32
C ASP A 193 3.55 -12.37 -10.92
N GLU A 194 2.91 -11.19 -10.81
CA GLU A 194 2.35 -10.67 -9.56
C GLU A 194 1.14 -11.50 -9.08
N ILE A 195 0.31 -11.98 -10.01
CA ILE A 195 -0.84 -12.84 -9.75
C ILE A 195 -0.61 -14.18 -10.45
N THR A 196 -0.48 -15.25 -9.68
CA THR A 196 -0.46 -16.59 -10.27
C THR A 196 -1.86 -17.00 -10.75
N TYR A 197 -1.93 -17.96 -11.67
CA TYR A 197 -3.22 -18.52 -12.07
C TYR A 197 -4.05 -19.04 -10.88
N ASN A 198 -3.41 -19.57 -9.83
CA ASN A 198 -4.11 -20.00 -8.63
C ASN A 198 -4.62 -18.81 -7.79
N ASP A 199 -3.81 -17.76 -7.64
CA ASP A 199 -4.25 -16.54 -6.96
C ASP A 199 -5.46 -15.92 -7.69
N TRP A 200 -5.45 -15.93 -9.03
CA TRP A 200 -6.55 -15.45 -9.86
C TRP A 200 -7.80 -16.33 -9.78
N LEU A 201 -7.64 -17.67 -9.76
CA LEU A 201 -8.73 -18.62 -9.49
C LEU A 201 -9.39 -18.35 -8.14
N GLU A 202 -8.59 -18.01 -7.13
CA GLU A 202 -9.04 -17.65 -5.79
C GLU A 202 -9.57 -16.21 -5.71
N GLY A 203 -9.57 -15.44 -6.80
CA GLY A 203 -10.12 -14.09 -6.85
C GLY A 203 -9.17 -12.99 -6.37
N GLY A 204 -7.86 -13.18 -6.51
CA GLY A 204 -6.85 -12.13 -6.36
C GLY A 204 -7.07 -11.01 -7.38
N SER A 205 -7.00 -9.76 -6.94
CA SER A 205 -7.11 -8.56 -7.77
C SER A 205 -5.85 -7.70 -7.63
N LEU A 206 -5.62 -6.80 -8.59
CA LEU A 206 -4.55 -5.79 -8.52
C LEU A 206 -4.98 -4.54 -7.74
N ASN A 207 -6.03 -4.59 -6.91
CA ASN A 207 -6.44 -3.44 -6.09
C ASN A 207 -5.40 -3.24 -4.98
N PHE A 208 -4.45 -2.34 -5.22
CA PHE A 208 -3.35 -2.08 -4.31
C PHE A 208 -3.48 -0.70 -3.68
N LEU A 209 -3.29 -0.64 -2.37
CA LEU A 209 -2.92 0.58 -1.67
C LEU A 209 -1.53 1.01 -2.18
N THR A 210 -1.47 2.01 -3.04
CA THR A 210 -0.21 2.53 -3.60
C THR A 210 0.55 3.36 -2.58
N LEU A 211 1.83 3.67 -2.84
CA LEU A 211 2.64 4.47 -1.91
C LEU A 211 2.05 5.87 -1.65
N ASP A 212 1.37 6.46 -2.64
CA ASP A 212 0.81 7.81 -2.52
C ASP A 212 -0.27 7.92 -1.44
N TYR A 213 -1.02 6.84 -1.19
CA TYR A 213 -2.05 6.76 -0.16
C TYR A 213 -1.57 6.00 1.08
N GLY A 214 -0.90 4.86 0.87
CA GLY A 214 -0.53 3.95 1.94
C GLY A 214 0.51 4.50 2.90
N LYS A 215 1.35 5.44 2.47
CA LYS A 215 2.34 6.07 3.36
C LYS A 215 1.71 6.70 4.60
N TYR A 216 0.53 7.31 4.48
CA TYR A 216 -0.18 7.93 5.60
C TYR A 216 -0.68 6.89 6.61
N TYR A 217 -1.08 5.72 6.12
CA TYR A 217 -1.45 4.60 7.00
C TYR A 217 -0.23 4.05 7.75
N VAL A 218 0.90 3.89 7.05
CA VAL A 218 2.16 3.46 7.67
C VAL A 218 2.64 4.48 8.71
N GLU A 219 2.59 5.77 8.38
CA GLU A 219 2.92 6.87 9.29
C GLU A 219 2.05 6.84 10.55
N HIS A 220 0.72 6.77 10.39
CA HIS A 220 -0.21 6.66 11.53
C HIS A 220 0.12 5.46 12.43
N CYS A 221 0.36 4.29 11.84
CA CYS A 221 0.73 3.10 12.60
C CYS A 221 2.10 3.25 13.27
N ALA A 222 3.09 3.84 12.60
CA ALA A 222 4.41 4.05 13.18
C ALA A 222 4.36 5.02 14.37
N GLU A 223 3.70 6.16 14.21
CA GLU A 223 3.49 7.14 15.28
C GLU A 223 2.71 6.54 16.46
N PHE A 224 1.63 5.80 16.17
CA PHE A 224 0.84 5.15 17.21
C PHE A 224 1.66 4.10 17.97
N PHE A 225 2.46 3.29 17.27
CA PHE A 225 3.32 2.30 17.90
C PHE A 225 4.38 2.97 18.78
N ASP A 226 5.15 3.90 18.22
CA ASP A 226 6.28 4.53 18.92
C ASP A 226 5.82 5.31 20.15
N LYS A 227 4.65 5.96 20.08
CA LYS A 227 4.06 6.69 21.21
C LYS A 227 3.58 5.78 22.34
N HIS A 228 3.09 4.58 22.04
CA HIS A 228 2.32 3.76 22.98
C HIS A 228 3.00 2.45 23.41
N ILE A 229 4.10 2.05 22.76
CA ILE A 229 4.75 0.76 22.99
C ILE A 229 5.23 0.54 24.42
N ASN A 230 5.88 1.53 25.03
CA ASN A 230 6.39 1.44 26.40
C ASN A 230 5.28 1.18 27.41
N LEU A 231 4.18 1.93 27.31
CA LEU A 231 3.00 1.73 28.16
C LEU A 231 2.34 0.37 27.88
N ALA A 232 2.23 -0.03 26.62
CA ALA A 232 1.64 -1.32 26.25
C ALA A 232 2.42 -2.50 26.85
N ILE A 233 3.76 -2.46 26.83
CA ILE A 233 4.59 -3.49 27.46
C ILE A 233 4.36 -3.51 28.98
N ALA A 234 4.36 -2.36 29.65
CA ALA A 234 4.13 -2.26 31.08
C ALA A 234 2.73 -2.78 31.48
N LEU A 235 1.68 -2.42 30.72
CA LEU A 235 0.32 -2.93 30.93
C LEU A 235 0.24 -4.44 30.73
N LYS A 236 0.90 -4.98 29.70
CA LYS A 236 0.94 -6.42 29.43
C LYS A 236 1.61 -7.19 30.56
N ASN A 237 2.75 -6.70 31.05
CA ASN A 237 3.48 -7.30 32.18
C ASN A 237 2.63 -7.29 33.45
N THR A 238 2.02 -6.15 33.76
CA THR A 238 1.11 -6.02 34.91
C THR A 238 -0.07 -6.99 34.82
N HIS A 239 -0.69 -7.10 33.64
CA HIS A 239 -1.79 -8.05 33.43
C HIS A 239 -1.34 -9.51 33.58
N LYS A 240 -0.11 -9.87 33.22
CA LYS A 240 0.46 -11.23 33.43
C LYS A 240 0.70 -11.52 34.92
N GLN A 241 1.09 -10.50 35.69
CA GLN A 241 1.27 -10.55 37.14
C GLN A 241 -0.05 -10.54 37.92
N SER A 242 -1.21 -10.67 37.25
CA SER A 242 -2.53 -10.72 37.92
C SER A 242 -2.61 -11.74 39.06
N ALA A 243 -1.97 -12.91 38.91
CA ALA A 243 -1.95 -13.93 39.97
C ALA A 243 -1.17 -13.45 41.20
N GLU A 244 -0.02 -12.80 41.00
CA GLU A 244 0.82 -12.26 42.07
C GLU A 244 0.14 -11.07 42.76
N ILE A 245 -0.50 -10.18 42.00
CA ILE A 245 -1.29 -9.04 42.53
C ILE A 245 -2.36 -9.55 43.50
N VAL A 246 -3.12 -10.55 43.06
CA VAL A 246 -4.20 -11.15 43.84
C VAL A 246 -3.67 -11.91 45.07
N SER A 247 -2.55 -12.62 44.92
CA SER A 247 -1.90 -13.31 46.04
C SER A 247 -1.38 -12.34 47.10
N LYS A 248 -0.74 -11.23 46.69
CA LYS A 248 -0.27 -10.16 47.59
C LYS A 248 -1.43 -9.45 48.28
N ALA A 249 -2.61 -9.41 47.66
CA ALA A 249 -3.83 -8.93 48.28
C ALA A 249 -4.46 -9.93 49.28
N GLY A 250 -3.87 -11.13 49.45
CA GLY A 250 -4.28 -12.14 50.43
C GLY A 250 -5.16 -13.27 49.89
N TYR A 251 -5.25 -13.47 48.58
CA TYR A 251 -6.13 -14.48 47.98
C TYR A 251 -5.39 -15.58 47.21
N ALA A 252 -5.65 -16.84 47.57
CA ALA A 252 -5.26 -18.01 46.80
C ALA A 252 -6.39 -18.40 45.81
N ILE A 253 -6.11 -18.39 44.51
CA ILE A 253 -7.17 -18.51 43.49
C ILE A 253 -6.80 -19.50 42.38
N GLY A 254 -7.74 -20.39 42.05
CA GLY A 254 -7.64 -21.28 40.89
C GLY A 254 -7.68 -20.52 39.55
N LYS A 255 -7.05 -21.10 38.51
CA LYS A 255 -6.87 -20.47 37.17
C LYS A 255 -8.16 -19.94 36.53
N GLY A 256 -9.31 -20.61 36.74
CA GLY A 256 -10.60 -20.22 36.17
C GLY A 256 -11.14 -18.91 36.77
N ARG A 257 -11.10 -18.78 38.11
CA ARG A 257 -11.57 -17.58 38.82
C ARG A 257 -10.63 -16.39 38.60
N LEU A 258 -9.33 -16.62 38.44
CA LEU A 258 -8.38 -15.57 38.03
C LEU A 258 -8.77 -14.94 36.68
N LYS A 259 -8.96 -15.77 35.65
CA LYS A 259 -9.28 -15.29 34.29
C LYS A 259 -10.69 -14.69 34.16
N GLY A 260 -11.69 -15.33 34.78
CA GLY A 260 -13.08 -14.93 34.63
C GLY A 260 -13.51 -13.75 35.49
N PHE A 261 -12.79 -13.46 36.59
CA PHE A 261 -13.22 -12.49 37.59
C PHE A 261 -12.16 -11.42 37.89
N PHE A 262 -10.95 -11.82 38.31
CA PHE A 262 -9.94 -10.85 38.75
C PHE A 262 -9.25 -10.11 37.61
N GLN A 263 -8.91 -10.78 36.51
CA GLN A 263 -8.30 -10.12 35.35
C GLN A 263 -9.17 -8.99 34.78
N PRO A 264 -10.51 -9.15 34.64
CA PRO A 264 -11.37 -8.04 34.26
C PRO A 264 -11.34 -6.84 35.21
N VAL A 265 -11.27 -7.08 36.51
CA VAL A 265 -11.21 -6.02 37.54
C VAL A 265 -9.85 -5.33 37.54
N ILE A 266 -8.76 -6.09 37.46
CA ILE A 266 -7.41 -5.52 37.30
C ILE A 266 -7.35 -4.66 36.03
N GLY A 267 -7.91 -5.17 34.93
CA GLY A 267 -8.01 -4.41 33.69
C GLY A 267 -8.84 -3.13 33.83
N HIS A 268 -9.84 -3.09 34.72
CA HIS A 268 -10.59 -1.89 35.03
C HIS A 268 -9.74 -0.85 35.77
N PHE A 269 -9.02 -1.24 36.83
CA PHE A 269 -8.14 -0.32 37.56
C PHE A 269 -7.00 0.22 36.70
N LEU A 270 -6.46 -0.61 35.80
CA LEU A 270 -5.44 -0.18 34.84
C LEU A 270 -5.94 0.82 33.78
N THR A 271 -7.26 1.05 33.66
CA THR A 271 -7.82 2.13 32.83
C THR A 271 -8.02 3.45 33.59
N GLY A 272 -7.57 3.53 34.85
CA GLY A 272 -7.75 4.70 35.71
C GLY A 272 -9.13 4.79 36.37
N LYS A 273 -10.01 3.80 36.14
CA LYS A 273 -11.33 3.74 36.79
C LYS A 273 -11.22 3.27 38.24
N GLY A 274 -12.07 3.83 39.10
CA GLY A 274 -12.07 3.57 40.55
C GLY A 274 -13.04 2.45 40.95
N ILE A 275 -13.06 2.10 42.24
CA ILE A 275 -13.97 1.08 42.78
C ILE A 275 -15.45 1.43 42.52
N LYS A 276 -15.78 2.72 42.52
CA LYS A 276 -17.14 3.24 42.27
C LYS A 276 -17.66 2.91 40.87
N ASP A 277 -16.76 2.67 39.92
CA ASP A 277 -17.09 2.38 38.53
C ASP A 277 -17.22 0.88 38.25
N LEU A 278 -17.03 0.02 39.26
CA LEU A 278 -17.27 -1.42 39.18
C LEU A 278 -18.76 -1.71 39.15
N SER A 279 -19.14 -2.83 38.52
CA SER A 279 -20.55 -3.23 38.52
C SER A 279 -21.01 -3.60 39.94
N PRO A 280 -22.26 -3.25 40.33
CA PRO A 280 -22.79 -3.55 41.67
C PRO A 280 -22.67 -5.04 42.05
N ASN A 281 -22.85 -5.92 41.06
CA ASN A 281 -22.71 -7.38 41.22
C ASN A 281 -21.28 -7.85 41.55
N LEU A 282 -20.26 -7.06 41.18
CA LEU A 282 -18.86 -7.33 41.53
C LEU A 282 -18.53 -6.73 42.91
N ILE A 283 -18.98 -5.50 43.17
CA ILE A 283 -18.76 -4.81 44.45
C ILE A 283 -19.28 -5.66 45.62
N ASN A 284 -20.49 -6.20 45.50
CA ASN A 284 -21.11 -6.99 46.57
C ASN A 284 -20.43 -8.35 46.87
N LYS A 285 -19.44 -8.76 46.08
CA LYS A 285 -18.75 -10.06 46.25
C LYS A 285 -17.55 -10.03 47.18
N LEU A 286 -17.01 -8.84 47.48
CA LEU A 286 -15.90 -8.66 48.42
C LEU A 286 -16.11 -7.34 49.18
N GLN A 287 -15.57 -7.24 50.39
CA GLN A 287 -15.59 -5.96 51.12
C GLN A 287 -14.75 -4.90 50.40
N ILE A 288 -15.13 -3.63 50.57
CA ILE A 288 -14.51 -2.47 49.90
C ILE A 288 -12.99 -2.40 50.17
N GLU A 289 -12.56 -2.64 51.41
CA GLU A 289 -11.14 -2.66 51.82
C GLU A 289 -10.28 -3.63 50.99
N HIS A 290 -10.87 -4.74 50.53
CA HIS A 290 -10.18 -5.69 49.67
C HIS A 290 -10.02 -5.17 48.25
N TRP A 291 -11.03 -4.46 47.74
CA TRP A 291 -10.93 -3.79 46.44
C TRP A 291 -9.88 -2.68 46.47
N GLU A 292 -9.80 -1.92 47.56
CA GLU A 292 -8.76 -0.90 47.77
C GLU A 292 -7.36 -1.51 47.77
N LYS A 293 -7.16 -2.65 48.47
CA LYS A 293 -5.89 -3.38 48.43
C LYS A 293 -5.52 -3.85 47.03
N ILE A 294 -6.47 -4.46 46.30
CA ILE A 294 -6.23 -4.93 44.91
C ILE A 294 -5.91 -3.75 44.00
N GLN A 295 -6.65 -2.64 44.10
CA GLN A 295 -6.42 -1.44 43.30
C GLN A 295 -5.02 -0.87 43.58
N LYS A 296 -4.68 -0.67 44.86
CA LYS A 296 -3.36 -0.17 45.28
C LYS A 296 -2.23 -1.02 44.72
N ILE A 297 -2.27 -2.34 44.95
CA ILE A 297 -1.22 -3.26 44.47
C ILE A 297 -1.15 -3.27 42.94
N THR A 298 -2.29 -3.16 42.25
CA THR A 298 -2.33 -3.08 40.78
C THR A 298 -1.61 -1.83 40.27
N LEU A 299 -1.87 -0.67 40.86
CA LEU A 299 -1.26 0.60 40.46
C LEU A 299 0.23 0.66 40.82
N GLU A 300 0.63 0.12 41.98
CA GLU A 300 2.03 -0.04 42.37
C GLU A 300 2.78 -0.95 41.38
N THR A 301 2.16 -2.07 41.00
CA THR A 301 2.73 -3.01 40.01
C THR A 301 2.86 -2.36 38.63
N LEU A 302 1.86 -1.58 38.19
CA LEU A 302 1.96 -0.83 36.94
C LEU A 302 3.08 0.21 37.00
N THR A 303 3.17 0.96 38.10
CA THR A 303 4.21 1.97 38.31
C THR A 303 5.60 1.34 38.24
N PHE A 304 5.78 0.20 38.91
CA PHE A 304 7.03 -0.57 38.86
C PHE A 304 7.40 -0.98 37.44
N ASN A 305 6.44 -1.54 36.68
CA ASN A 305 6.70 -1.99 35.31
C ASN A 305 6.88 -0.85 34.30
N LEU A 306 6.33 0.35 34.57
CA LEU A 306 6.41 1.51 33.67
C LEU A 306 7.66 2.36 33.93
N ARG A 307 8.16 2.40 35.16
CA ARG A 307 9.30 3.22 35.59
C ARG A 307 10.56 3.05 34.70
N PRO A 308 11.02 1.84 34.35
CA PRO A 308 12.16 1.65 33.44
C PRO A 308 12.06 2.43 32.13
N TYR A 309 10.87 2.42 31.53
CA TYR A 309 10.64 3.08 30.24
C TYR A 309 10.56 4.61 30.38
N ARG A 310 10.02 5.12 31.50
CA ARG A 310 9.99 6.56 31.77
C ARG A 310 11.38 7.11 32.05
N VAL A 311 12.21 6.37 32.79
CA VAL A 311 13.61 6.72 32.99
C VAL A 311 14.34 6.79 31.65
N MET A 312 14.13 5.81 30.78
CA MET A 312 14.70 5.83 29.42
C MET A 312 14.22 7.05 28.61
N GLU A 313 12.92 7.38 28.62
CA GLU A 313 12.39 8.56 27.94
C GLU A 313 13.02 9.87 28.45
N GLU A 314 13.24 10.02 29.75
CA GLU A 314 13.92 11.19 30.34
C GLU A 314 15.41 11.27 29.96
N LEU A 315 16.10 10.12 29.86
CA LEU A 315 17.50 10.06 29.44
C LEU A 315 17.68 10.41 27.95
N LEU A 316 16.69 10.09 27.11
CA LEU A 316 16.70 10.36 25.67
C LEU A 316 16.26 11.79 25.31
N LYS A 317 15.83 12.60 26.28
CA LYS A 317 15.54 14.03 26.04
C LYS A 317 16.81 14.77 25.59
N LYS A 318 16.62 15.78 24.75
CA LYS A 318 17.72 16.57 24.17
C LYS A 318 18.63 17.15 25.26
N GLU A 319 18.05 17.67 26.33
CA GLU A 319 18.76 18.26 27.47
C GLU A 319 19.63 17.22 28.18
N SER A 320 19.07 16.03 28.43
CA SER A 320 19.78 14.92 29.07
C SER A 320 20.95 14.41 28.23
N LEU A 321 20.75 14.28 26.92
CA LEU A 321 21.81 13.86 25.99
C LEU A 321 22.95 14.87 25.94
N ILE A 322 22.64 16.18 25.95
CA ILE A 322 23.65 17.25 25.97
C ILE A 322 24.46 17.20 27.26
N GLU A 323 23.82 16.97 28.41
CA GLU A 323 24.51 16.87 29.70
C GLU A 323 25.46 15.67 29.73
N ILE A 324 24.96 14.47 29.37
CA ILE A 324 25.77 13.25 29.31
C ILE A 324 26.96 13.43 28.38
N ALA A 325 26.73 14.01 27.20
CA ALA A 325 27.78 14.30 26.22
C ALA A 325 28.85 15.26 26.76
N ARG A 326 28.45 16.29 27.53
CA ARG A 326 29.38 17.25 28.13
C ARG A 326 30.27 16.58 29.17
N ASP A 327 29.71 15.69 29.99
CA ASP A 327 30.44 14.97 31.04
C ASP A 327 31.52 14.03 30.49
N VAL A 328 31.29 13.48 29.30
CA VAL A 328 32.23 12.59 28.58
C VAL A 328 33.17 13.34 27.64
N GLY A 329 33.14 14.68 27.62
CA GLY A 329 34.08 15.50 26.87
C GLY A 329 33.69 15.82 25.42
N ILE A 330 32.43 15.59 25.02
CA ILE A 330 31.92 15.98 23.70
C ILE A 330 31.47 17.45 23.75
N LEU A 331 32.26 18.34 23.12
CA LEU A 331 32.06 19.80 23.16
C LEU A 331 30.92 20.29 22.26
N SER A 332 30.65 19.61 21.14
CA SER A 332 29.57 19.95 20.20
C SER A 332 28.79 18.70 19.80
N LEU A 333 27.48 18.71 20.07
CA LEU A 333 26.58 17.61 19.74
C LEU A 333 25.93 17.86 18.38
N ASP A 334 26.53 17.35 17.31
CA ASP A 334 25.85 17.27 16.02
C ASP A 334 24.71 16.23 16.05
N ASP A 335 23.83 16.26 15.05
CA ASP A 335 22.67 15.37 15.01
C ASP A 335 23.08 13.88 15.00
N ASN A 336 24.15 13.52 14.29
CA ASN A 336 24.64 12.14 14.20
C ASN A 336 25.16 11.63 15.56
N THR A 337 25.94 12.46 16.25
CA THR A 337 26.49 12.12 17.58
C THR A 337 25.39 12.00 18.61
N ARG A 338 24.36 12.86 18.52
CA ARG A 338 23.15 12.75 19.34
C ARG A 338 22.43 11.43 19.10
N GLU A 339 22.20 11.06 17.84
CA GLU A 339 21.51 9.81 17.47
C GLU A 339 22.28 8.57 17.93
N TRP A 340 23.60 8.57 17.76
CA TRP A 340 24.45 7.50 18.26
C TRP A 340 24.43 7.38 19.79
N LEU A 341 24.52 8.51 20.51
CA LEU A 341 24.45 8.51 21.98
C LEU A 341 23.09 8.00 22.48
N ALA A 342 22.00 8.46 21.86
CA ALA A 342 20.64 7.98 22.14
C ALA A 342 20.52 6.47 21.89
N TYR A 343 21.16 5.97 20.84
CA TYR A 343 21.21 4.54 20.53
C TYR A 343 21.95 3.74 21.60
N LEU A 344 23.14 4.18 22.04
CA LEU A 344 23.88 3.52 23.12
C LEU A 344 23.10 3.50 24.43
N ILE A 345 22.52 4.64 24.83
CA ILE A 345 21.68 4.75 26.04
C ILE A 345 20.51 3.77 25.97
N THR A 346 19.89 3.62 24.81
CA THR A 346 18.80 2.64 24.60
C THR A 346 19.29 1.21 24.82
N ILE A 347 20.49 0.86 24.37
CA ILE A 347 21.08 -0.46 24.60
C ILE A 347 21.36 -0.69 26.09
N TYR A 348 21.99 0.27 26.76
CA TYR A 348 22.26 0.18 28.19
C TYR A 348 20.98 0.03 29.03
N CYS A 349 19.96 0.85 28.75
CA CYS A 349 18.65 0.73 29.40
C CYS A 349 18.04 -0.66 29.16
N ASP A 350 18.13 -1.20 27.94
CA ASP A 350 17.61 -2.52 27.63
C ASP A 350 18.35 -3.65 28.36
N ILE A 351 19.66 -3.52 28.57
CA ILE A 351 20.47 -4.48 29.33
C ILE A 351 20.08 -4.44 30.81
N LEU A 352 20.02 -3.25 31.41
CA LEU A 352 19.71 -3.08 32.84
C LEU A 352 18.28 -3.51 33.19
N ASN A 353 17.32 -3.19 32.32
CA ASN A 353 15.90 -3.40 32.59
C ASN A 353 15.39 -4.78 32.14
N SER A 354 16.27 -5.62 31.57
CA SER A 354 15.87 -6.91 31.02
C SER A 354 15.50 -7.90 32.13
N THR A 355 14.26 -8.37 32.08
CA THR A 355 13.85 -9.62 32.77
C THR A 355 13.84 -10.82 31.80
N ASN A 356 14.38 -10.63 30.59
CA ASN A 356 14.41 -11.65 29.54
C ASN A 356 15.50 -12.69 29.78
N SER A 357 15.53 -13.70 28.91
CA SER A 357 16.50 -14.79 28.96
C SER A 357 17.94 -14.26 28.74
N LYS A 358 18.95 -14.99 29.22
CA LYS A 358 20.37 -14.62 29.13
C LYS A 358 20.80 -14.34 27.68
N GLU A 359 20.17 -15.01 26.72
CA GLU A 359 20.38 -14.85 25.28
C GLU A 359 20.01 -13.44 24.79
N PHE A 360 18.97 -12.82 25.33
CA PHE A 360 18.61 -11.44 24.97
C PHE A 360 19.67 -10.44 25.44
N ILE A 361 20.15 -10.61 26.68
CA ILE A 361 21.20 -9.76 27.24
C ILE A 361 22.49 -9.91 26.42
N SER A 362 22.88 -11.15 26.10
CA SER A 362 24.05 -11.45 25.26
C SER A 362 23.95 -10.83 23.86
N LEU A 363 22.77 -10.87 23.23
CA LEU A 363 22.54 -10.22 21.94
C LEU A 363 22.76 -8.70 22.02
N ARG A 364 22.24 -8.04 23.06
CA ARG A 364 22.39 -6.59 23.27
C ARG A 364 23.81 -6.18 23.66
N GLN A 365 24.51 -7.00 24.45
CA GLN A 365 25.92 -6.79 24.76
C GLN A 365 26.79 -6.87 23.49
N SER A 366 26.55 -7.86 22.63
CA SER A 366 27.28 -8.00 21.36
C SER A 366 27.09 -6.77 20.48
N GLU A 367 25.85 -6.27 20.41
CA GLU A 367 25.52 -5.04 19.67
C GLU A 367 26.24 -3.80 20.25
N LEU A 368 26.28 -3.66 21.57
CA LEU A 368 27.01 -2.59 22.26
C LEU A 368 28.51 -2.61 21.91
N ASP A 369 29.13 -3.79 22.02
CA ASP A 369 30.55 -3.99 21.73
C ASP A 369 30.88 -3.62 20.27
N PHE A 370 30.02 -3.99 19.32
CA PHE A 370 30.20 -3.64 17.92
C PHE A 370 29.99 -2.16 17.66
N ALA A 371 28.98 -1.54 18.28
CA ALA A 371 28.72 -0.11 18.15
C ALA A 371 29.86 0.77 18.70
N MET A 372 30.54 0.30 19.76
CA MET A 372 31.70 0.98 20.34
C MET A 372 32.96 0.80 19.51
N LYS A 373 33.25 -0.43 19.04
CA LYS A 373 34.46 -0.71 18.24
C LYS A 373 34.49 0.01 16.90
N THR A 374 33.32 0.36 16.37
CA THR A 374 33.19 0.91 15.02
C THR A 374 33.32 2.43 14.98
N ARG A 375 33.29 3.14 16.12
CA ARG A 375 33.48 4.60 16.14
C ARG A 375 34.86 4.93 16.69
N ASN A 376 35.71 5.54 15.87
CA ASN A 376 37.13 5.79 16.16
C ASN A 376 37.37 7.14 16.88
N ASP A 377 36.36 7.65 17.56
CA ASP A 377 36.48 8.88 18.34
C ASP A 377 37.17 8.51 19.66
N ASN A 378 38.23 9.23 20.06
CA ASN A 378 38.96 9.03 21.33
C ASN A 378 38.04 9.29 22.53
N PHE A 379 37.12 8.36 22.79
CA PHE A 379 36.02 8.49 23.72
C PHE A 379 36.22 7.55 24.90
N ASP A 380 36.04 8.06 26.11
CA ASP A 380 36.14 7.27 27.32
C ASP A 380 34.82 6.52 27.58
N VAL A 381 34.77 5.28 27.07
CA VAL A 381 33.63 4.36 27.22
C VAL A 381 33.30 4.10 28.69
N MET A 382 34.33 3.94 29.54
CA MET A 382 34.15 3.67 30.96
C MET A 382 33.48 4.85 31.65
N LYS A 383 33.91 6.07 31.32
CA LYS A 383 33.30 7.30 31.84
C LYS A 383 31.86 7.49 31.39
N LEU A 384 31.52 7.11 30.15
CA LEU A 384 30.13 7.14 29.67
C LEU A 384 29.24 6.20 30.47
N GLU A 385 29.68 4.96 30.65
CA GLU A 385 28.93 3.96 31.40
C GLU A 385 28.71 4.40 32.85
N GLU A 386 29.76 4.91 33.51
CA GLU A 386 29.68 5.45 34.88
C GLU A 386 28.65 6.59 34.98
N LYS A 387 28.73 7.59 34.08
CA LYS A 387 27.82 8.75 34.10
C LYS A 387 26.39 8.38 33.75
N PHE A 388 26.20 7.46 32.81
CA PHE A 388 24.90 6.91 32.50
C PHE A 388 24.30 6.20 33.73
N LEU A 389 25.07 5.35 34.40
CA LEU A 389 24.61 4.58 35.56
C LEU A 389 24.20 5.49 36.72
N ASP A 390 25.00 6.51 37.05
CA ASP A 390 24.70 7.49 38.10
C ASP A 390 23.36 8.21 37.82
N LYS A 391 23.21 8.74 36.60
CA LYS A 391 21.98 9.44 36.20
C LYS A 391 20.76 8.51 36.12
N HIS A 392 20.94 7.29 35.64
CA HIS A 392 19.90 6.26 35.61
C HIS A 392 19.41 5.92 37.03
N GLN A 393 20.32 5.70 37.98
CA GLN A 393 19.98 5.41 39.37
C GLN A 393 19.23 6.56 40.03
N LYS A 394 19.72 7.80 39.85
CA LYS A 394 19.05 8.99 40.36
C LYS A 394 17.61 9.12 39.85
N LEU A 395 17.42 9.03 38.53
CA LEU A 395 16.09 9.09 37.91
C LEU A 395 15.19 7.92 38.36
N THR A 396 15.76 6.73 38.55
CA THR A 396 14.99 5.58 39.04
C THR A 396 14.38 5.83 40.42
N ILE A 397 15.04 6.61 41.28
CA ILE A 397 14.55 6.95 42.63
C ILE A 397 13.59 8.14 42.59
N GLU A 398 14.00 9.24 41.94
CA GLU A 398 13.34 10.54 42.05
C GLU A 398 12.13 10.70 41.11
N LEU A 399 12.08 9.97 39.98
CA LEU A 399 11.08 10.22 38.95
C LEU A 399 9.66 9.86 39.43
N GLN A 400 8.76 10.84 39.33
CA GLN A 400 7.33 10.65 39.53
C GLN A 400 6.70 10.09 38.25
N ILE A 401 5.88 9.04 38.40
CA ILE A 401 5.28 8.32 37.28
C ILE A 401 3.80 8.66 37.19
N ASN A 402 3.44 9.35 36.12
CA ASN A 402 2.03 9.60 35.79
C ASN A 402 1.42 8.35 35.14
N LEU A 403 0.36 7.84 35.78
CA LEU A 403 -0.39 6.68 35.30
C LEU A 403 -1.45 7.10 34.27
N PRO A 404 -1.77 6.26 33.28
CA PRO A 404 -2.81 6.56 32.31
C PRO A 404 -4.18 6.57 32.99
N ASP A 405 -5.00 7.53 32.61
CA ASP A 405 -6.42 7.62 32.99
C ASP A 405 -7.33 7.22 31.83
N THR A 406 -8.64 7.34 32.03
CA THR A 406 -9.63 7.04 30.99
C THR A 406 -9.52 7.97 29.80
N ASP A 407 -9.15 9.23 30.01
CA ASP A 407 -9.05 10.22 28.95
C ASP A 407 -7.83 9.99 28.07
N TYR A 408 -6.73 9.44 28.61
CA TYR A 408 -5.60 8.95 27.82
C TYR A 408 -6.05 7.97 26.73
N PHE A 409 -6.85 6.96 27.08
CA PHE A 409 -7.32 5.95 26.12
C PHE A 409 -8.33 6.51 25.13
N LYS A 410 -9.22 7.42 25.55
CA LYS A 410 -10.14 8.12 24.64
C LYS A 410 -9.39 8.97 23.63
N ASN A 411 -8.39 9.73 24.08
CA ASN A 411 -7.53 10.55 23.24
C ASN A 411 -6.70 9.71 22.26
N ALA A 412 -6.41 8.46 22.63
CA ALA A 412 -5.80 7.47 21.74
C ALA A 412 -6.81 6.77 20.80
N GLY A 413 -8.06 7.22 20.73
CA GLY A 413 -9.07 6.67 19.80
C GLY A 413 -9.66 5.31 20.21
N ILE A 414 -9.47 4.89 21.46
CA ILE A 414 -9.98 3.61 21.97
C ILE A 414 -11.41 3.78 22.50
N LEU A 415 -12.38 3.37 21.70
CA LEU A 415 -13.81 3.44 22.05
C LEU A 415 -14.25 2.42 23.11
N GLU A 416 -15.21 2.84 23.93
CA GLU A 416 -15.73 2.09 25.07
C GLU A 416 -16.34 0.74 24.68
N SER A 417 -15.74 -0.31 25.21
CA SER A 417 -16.41 -1.59 25.44
C SER A 417 -15.94 -2.08 26.80
N ALA A 418 -16.82 -2.73 27.58
CA ALA A 418 -16.60 -3.18 28.97
C ALA A 418 -15.12 -3.19 29.42
N SER A 419 -14.77 -2.45 30.46
CA SER A 419 -13.41 -2.09 30.97
C SER A 419 -12.23 -3.02 30.60
N TYR A 420 -12.33 -4.34 30.81
CA TYR A 420 -11.26 -5.29 30.45
C TYR A 420 -10.94 -5.38 28.93
N LYS A 421 -11.92 -5.04 28.10
CA LYS A 421 -11.79 -4.99 26.64
C LYS A 421 -11.02 -3.76 26.18
N TYR A 422 -10.95 -2.67 26.97
CA TYR A 422 -10.13 -1.49 26.63
C TYR A 422 -8.67 -1.86 26.50
N ILE A 423 -8.10 -2.45 27.54
CA ILE A 423 -6.67 -2.78 27.56
C ILE A 423 -6.38 -3.84 26.51
N THR A 424 -7.25 -4.86 26.39
CA THR A 424 -7.07 -5.88 25.36
C THR A 424 -7.09 -5.28 23.96
N ARG A 425 -7.98 -4.33 23.68
CA ARG A 425 -8.08 -3.63 22.39
C ARG A 425 -6.87 -2.72 22.16
N PHE A 426 -6.48 -1.93 23.15
CA PHE A 426 -5.31 -1.07 23.10
C PHE A 426 -4.04 -1.87 22.80
N LEU A 427 -3.78 -2.95 23.54
CA LEU A 427 -2.64 -3.84 23.31
C LEU A 427 -2.65 -4.43 21.91
N ARG A 428 -3.81 -4.87 21.41
CA ARG A 428 -3.96 -5.35 20.03
C ARG A 428 -3.66 -4.28 19.00
N PHE A 429 -4.09 -3.04 19.25
CA PHE A 429 -3.84 -1.93 18.34
C PHE A 429 -2.36 -1.58 18.28
N VAL A 430 -1.68 -1.51 19.43
CA VAL A 430 -0.23 -1.28 19.47
C VAL A 430 0.52 -2.42 18.78
N GLU A 431 0.16 -3.69 19.03
CA GLU A 431 0.75 -4.84 18.34
C GLU A 431 0.56 -4.74 16.81
N ALA A 432 -0.68 -4.50 16.34
CA ALA A 432 -0.97 -4.35 14.92
C ALA A 432 -0.21 -3.19 14.27
N ALA A 433 -0.12 -2.05 14.96
CA ALA A 433 0.63 -0.89 14.51
C ALA A 433 2.12 -1.19 14.30
N GLY A 434 2.74 -1.90 15.26
CA GLY A 434 4.13 -2.35 15.15
C GLY A 434 4.33 -3.38 14.03
N VAL A 435 3.40 -4.31 13.85
CA VAL A 435 3.44 -5.26 12.72
C VAL A 435 3.38 -4.52 11.38
N VAL A 436 2.46 -3.56 11.23
CA VAL A 436 2.36 -2.72 10.02
C VAL A 436 3.67 -1.98 9.76
N LYS A 437 4.27 -1.36 10.80
CA LYS A 437 5.56 -0.68 10.71
C LYS A 437 6.66 -1.62 10.20
N PHE A 438 6.79 -2.81 10.79
CA PHE A 438 7.80 -3.80 10.40
C PHE A 438 7.59 -4.31 8.96
N VAL A 439 6.35 -4.67 8.61
CA VAL A 439 5.99 -5.17 7.27
C VAL A 439 6.23 -4.10 6.20
N ALA A 440 5.90 -2.84 6.48
CA ALA A 440 6.12 -1.74 5.55
C ALA A 440 7.61 -1.46 5.31
N PHE A 441 8.46 -1.59 6.34
CA PHE A 441 9.91 -1.38 6.21
C PHE A 441 10.65 -2.50 5.46
N THR A 442 10.11 -3.72 5.49
CA THR A 442 10.76 -4.89 4.87
C THR A 442 10.14 -5.27 3.53
N GLY A 443 8.83 -5.11 3.36
CA GLY A 443 8.11 -5.49 2.14
C GLY A 443 8.11 -6.99 1.85
N TRP A 444 8.40 -7.85 2.84
CA TRP A 444 8.45 -9.31 2.65
C TRP A 444 7.04 -9.92 2.55
N ARG A 445 6.95 -11.18 2.12
CA ARG A 445 5.65 -11.88 2.08
C ARG A 445 5.15 -12.21 3.47
N GLU A 446 3.82 -12.27 3.60
CA GLU A 446 3.14 -12.63 4.84
C GLU A 446 3.61 -13.94 5.47
N SER A 447 4.09 -14.92 4.69
CA SER A 447 4.61 -16.21 5.18
C SER A 447 6.08 -16.18 5.63
N GLU A 448 6.76 -15.05 5.53
CA GLU A 448 8.19 -14.90 5.78
C GLU A 448 8.49 -14.25 7.15
N TYR A 449 7.47 -13.97 7.97
CA TYR A 449 7.60 -13.24 9.25
C TYR A 449 7.57 -14.15 10.50
N GLY A 450 7.63 -15.47 10.30
CA GLY A 450 7.59 -16.46 11.39
C GLY A 450 8.88 -16.61 12.21
N PHE A 451 9.89 -15.78 11.94
CA PHE A 451 11.22 -15.90 12.54
C PHE A 451 11.25 -15.45 14.01
N SER A 452 12.22 -15.98 14.75
CA SER A 452 12.44 -15.74 16.17
C SER A 452 13.61 -14.79 16.41
N LEU A 453 13.91 -14.47 17.68
CA LEU A 453 15.12 -13.70 17.99
C LEU A 453 16.41 -14.50 17.71
N ASN A 454 16.37 -15.84 17.73
CA ASN A 454 17.52 -16.70 17.38
C ASN A 454 17.91 -16.61 15.91
N ASP A 455 16.97 -16.19 15.06
CA ASP A 455 17.22 -16.00 13.64
C ASP A 455 17.84 -14.62 13.34
N LEU A 456 17.92 -13.72 14.33
CA LEU A 456 18.55 -12.41 14.20
C LEU A 456 20.05 -12.48 14.53
N LYS A 457 20.85 -11.80 13.71
CA LYS A 457 22.29 -11.63 13.91
C LYS A 457 22.66 -10.16 13.85
N VAL A 458 23.58 -9.78 14.72
CA VAL A 458 24.21 -8.46 14.77
C VAL A 458 25.68 -8.62 14.40
N GLU A 459 26.18 -7.77 13.51
CA GLU A 459 27.56 -7.80 13.00
C GLU A 459 28.10 -6.38 12.91
N PRO A 460 29.42 -6.14 13.15
CA PRO A 460 29.99 -4.82 12.97
C PRO A 460 29.97 -4.40 11.49
N ASN A 461 29.72 -3.11 11.21
CA ASN A 461 29.81 -2.60 9.84
C ASN A 461 31.27 -2.32 9.49
N TYR A 462 31.83 -3.09 8.55
CA TYR A 462 33.21 -2.92 8.08
C TYR A 462 33.33 -1.92 6.91
N ASP A 463 32.23 -1.39 6.39
CA ASP A 463 32.26 -0.34 5.37
C ASP A 463 32.52 1.01 6.03
N ILE A 464 33.76 1.50 5.93
CA ILE A 464 34.23 2.73 6.59
C ILE A 464 33.33 3.95 6.30
N LEU A 465 32.76 4.05 5.09
CA LEU A 465 31.93 5.20 4.71
C LEU A 465 30.53 5.12 5.32
N ASP A 466 29.96 3.92 5.42
CA ASP A 466 28.63 3.69 5.96
C ASP A 466 28.64 3.49 7.48
N GLN A 467 29.74 3.00 8.03
CA GLN A 467 29.98 2.75 9.46
C GLN A 467 29.77 3.99 10.32
N PHE A 468 30.02 5.18 9.77
CA PHE A 468 29.75 6.45 10.44
C PHE A 468 28.26 6.67 10.77
N PHE A 469 27.35 6.19 9.92
CA PHE A 469 25.90 6.32 10.11
C PHE A 469 25.26 5.05 10.63
N CYS A 470 25.75 3.88 10.20
CA CYS A 470 25.25 2.57 10.55
C CYS A 470 26.40 1.74 11.15
N PRO A 471 26.74 1.89 12.43
CA PRO A 471 27.88 1.19 13.04
C PRO A 471 27.68 -0.34 13.10
N VAL A 472 26.42 -0.79 13.15
CA VAL A 472 26.06 -2.20 13.28
C VAL A 472 25.13 -2.61 12.13
N ARG A 473 25.36 -3.82 11.60
CA ARG A 473 24.53 -4.49 10.59
C ARG A 473 23.63 -5.51 11.25
N TYR A 474 22.40 -5.63 10.75
CA TYR A 474 21.40 -6.54 11.27
C TYR A 474 20.94 -7.49 10.17
N THR A 475 21.01 -8.80 10.42
CA THR A 475 20.54 -9.80 9.45
C THR A 475 19.55 -10.79 10.08
N VAL A 476 18.56 -11.20 9.29
CA VAL A 476 17.59 -12.26 9.61
C VAL A 476 17.92 -13.48 8.77
N ASN A 477 18.19 -14.61 9.40
CA ASN A 477 18.42 -15.90 8.73
C ASN A 477 17.14 -16.74 8.73
N TRP A 478 16.30 -16.61 7.71
CA TRP A 478 14.97 -17.25 7.69
C TRP A 478 14.56 -17.86 6.35
N PHE A 479 13.53 -18.70 6.37
CA PHE A 479 13.00 -19.39 5.19
C PHE A 479 12.32 -18.44 4.20
N VAL A 480 12.52 -18.71 2.90
CA VAL A 480 11.83 -18.03 1.80
C VAL A 480 11.08 -19.10 0.96
N PRO A 481 9.83 -19.44 1.34
CA PRO A 481 9.17 -20.66 0.87
C PRO A 481 8.99 -20.75 -0.65
N LYS A 482 8.76 -19.62 -1.34
CA LYS A 482 8.48 -19.61 -2.80
C LYS A 482 9.72 -19.80 -3.68
N THR A 483 10.93 -19.50 -3.20
CA THR A 483 12.14 -19.52 -4.05
C THR A 483 13.06 -20.67 -3.70
N ASN A 484 13.25 -20.96 -2.41
CA ASN A 484 14.19 -21.99 -1.96
C ASN A 484 13.57 -23.08 -1.08
N SER A 485 12.24 -23.10 -0.93
CA SER A 485 11.43 -24.10 -0.21
C SER A 485 11.79 -24.33 1.28
N LYS A 486 12.98 -24.89 1.57
CA LYS A 486 13.45 -25.32 2.90
C LYS A 486 14.81 -24.74 3.32
N THR A 487 15.49 -23.93 2.50
CA THR A 487 16.78 -23.34 2.89
C THR A 487 16.58 -21.96 3.52
N LYS A 488 17.16 -21.73 4.70
CA LYS A 488 17.20 -20.40 5.33
C LYS A 488 18.19 -19.50 4.58
N LEU A 489 17.87 -18.21 4.48
CA LEU A 489 18.70 -17.20 3.82
C LEU A 489 18.89 -15.99 4.72
N ASN A 490 20.09 -15.42 4.70
CA ASN A 490 20.37 -14.15 5.37
C ASN A 490 19.76 -12.97 4.58
N ARG A 491 19.01 -12.12 5.27
CA ARG A 491 18.47 -10.85 4.78
C ARG A 491 18.83 -9.73 5.72
N GLU A 492 19.42 -8.68 5.19
CA GLU A 492 19.68 -7.47 5.95
C GLU A 492 18.38 -6.73 6.26
N ILE A 493 18.27 -6.19 7.47
CA ILE A 493 17.19 -5.31 7.90
C ILE A 493 17.78 -4.03 8.49
N THR A 494 17.00 -2.96 8.51
CA THR A 494 17.43 -1.69 9.12
C THR A 494 17.42 -1.79 10.65
N GLN A 495 18.20 -0.93 11.32
CA GLN A 495 18.17 -0.77 12.78
C GLN A 495 16.75 -0.52 13.31
N LEU A 496 15.97 0.32 12.63
CA LEU A 496 14.58 0.60 13.02
C LEU A 496 13.69 -0.64 12.94
N SER A 497 13.87 -1.48 11.92
CA SER A 497 13.19 -2.76 11.81
C SER A 497 13.59 -3.70 12.96
N TYR A 498 14.89 -3.78 13.26
CA TYR A 498 15.42 -4.59 14.35
C TYR A 498 14.83 -4.16 15.72
N LEU A 499 14.88 -2.86 16.05
CA LEU A 499 14.29 -2.33 17.29
C LEU A 499 12.78 -2.58 17.38
N CYS A 500 12.07 -2.46 16.25
CA CYS A 500 10.65 -2.78 16.18
C CYS A 500 10.39 -4.27 16.51
N ALA A 501 11.19 -5.19 15.97
CA ALA A 501 11.08 -6.62 16.30
C ALA A 501 11.38 -6.91 17.78
N LEU A 502 12.38 -6.26 18.38
CA LEU A 502 12.66 -6.39 19.81
C LEU A 502 11.48 -5.92 20.67
N ASN A 503 10.91 -4.77 20.33
CA ASN A 503 9.79 -4.21 21.08
C ASN A 503 8.50 -5.03 20.91
N LEU A 504 8.25 -5.58 19.71
CA LEU A 504 7.16 -6.53 19.49
C LEU A 504 7.38 -7.83 20.29
N LYS A 505 8.61 -8.33 20.38
CA LYS A 505 8.92 -9.49 21.23
C LYS A 505 8.63 -9.19 22.71
N LYS A 506 9.05 -8.03 23.21
CA LYS A 506 8.75 -7.58 24.59
C LYS A 506 7.23 -7.50 24.82
N LEU A 507 6.48 -6.96 23.85
CA LEU A 507 5.01 -6.82 23.93
C LEU A 507 4.26 -8.16 23.87
N THR A 508 4.70 -9.09 23.02
CA THR A 508 4.09 -10.44 22.93
C THR A 508 4.34 -11.24 24.21
N ASN A 509 5.45 -10.98 24.91
CA ASN A 509 5.78 -11.51 26.24
C ASN A 509 5.81 -13.05 26.27
N LEU A 510 6.21 -13.65 25.15
CA LEU A 510 6.44 -15.08 25.00
C LEU A 510 7.81 -15.43 25.59
N LYS A 511 7.84 -16.38 26.52
CA LYS A 511 9.07 -16.76 27.25
C LYS A 511 10.10 -17.47 26.37
N GLU A 512 9.64 -18.21 25.37
CA GLU A 512 10.51 -19.00 24.51
C GLU A 512 11.24 -18.10 23.52
N PHE A 513 12.57 -18.14 23.52
CA PHE A 513 13.38 -17.34 22.61
C PHE A 513 13.14 -17.72 21.13
N ASP A 514 12.81 -18.99 20.86
CA ASP A 514 12.44 -19.56 19.55
C ASP A 514 11.03 -19.22 19.06
N SER A 515 10.20 -18.59 19.90
CA SER A 515 8.86 -18.18 19.46
C SER A 515 8.94 -16.96 18.53
N PRO A 516 7.96 -16.81 17.59
CA PRO A 516 7.93 -15.69 16.66
C PRO A 516 8.10 -14.34 17.36
N CYS A 517 8.90 -13.46 16.77
CA CYS A 517 9.21 -12.16 17.41
C CYS A 517 8.22 -11.04 17.06
N ILE A 518 7.54 -11.14 15.91
CA ILE A 518 6.68 -10.07 15.38
C ILE A 518 5.23 -10.19 15.87
N TYR A 519 4.77 -11.39 16.24
CA TYR A 519 3.38 -11.64 16.61
C TYR A 519 3.26 -12.74 17.67
N ALA A 520 2.14 -12.74 18.39
CA ALA A 520 1.81 -13.82 19.31
C ALA A 520 0.98 -14.92 18.60
N PRO A 521 1.46 -16.18 18.53
CA PRO A 521 0.68 -17.26 17.93
C PRO A 521 -0.53 -17.61 18.80
N ILE A 522 -1.62 -18.03 18.15
CA ILE A 522 -2.81 -18.54 18.85
C ILE A 522 -2.45 -19.92 19.42
N VAL A 523 -2.73 -20.11 20.71
CA VAL A 523 -2.39 -21.27 21.58
C VAL A 523 -2.79 -22.66 21.03
N LYS A 524 -3.47 -22.73 19.88
CA LYS A 524 -3.96 -23.98 19.24
C LYS A 524 -3.29 -24.33 17.90
N THR A 525 -2.26 -23.60 17.47
CA THR A 525 -1.62 -23.86 16.17
C THR A 525 -0.44 -24.81 16.29
N THR A 526 -0.44 -25.88 15.49
CA THR A 526 0.66 -26.86 15.40
C THR A 526 1.92 -26.29 14.73
N THR A 527 1.79 -25.15 14.02
CA THR A 527 2.88 -24.45 13.33
C THR A 527 2.89 -22.95 13.65
N PRO A 528 3.38 -22.53 14.83
CA PRO A 528 3.37 -21.14 15.25
C PRO A 528 4.19 -20.21 14.33
N GLN A 529 5.14 -20.76 13.58
CA GLN A 529 5.97 -20.05 12.60
C GLN A 529 5.24 -19.77 11.27
N ASN A 530 4.03 -20.29 11.05
CA ASN A 530 3.25 -19.94 9.86
C ASN A 530 2.59 -18.57 10.05
N SER A 531 3.25 -17.53 9.55
CA SER A 531 2.87 -16.13 9.82
C SER A 531 1.74 -15.58 8.94
N GLY A 532 1.35 -16.24 7.85
CA GLY A 532 0.47 -15.66 6.82
C GLY A 532 -0.84 -15.09 7.36
N GLU A 533 -1.64 -15.93 8.04
CA GLU A 533 -2.93 -15.52 8.60
C GLU A 533 -2.78 -14.45 9.70
N TYR A 534 -1.71 -14.53 10.49
CA TYR A 534 -1.44 -13.56 11.57
C TYR A 534 -1.15 -12.17 11.01
N ILE A 535 -0.26 -12.11 10.02
CA ILE A 535 0.14 -10.86 9.38
C ILE A 535 -1.06 -10.25 8.66
N GLN A 536 -1.83 -11.05 7.93
CA GLN A 536 -3.03 -10.56 7.24
C GLN A 536 -4.04 -9.92 8.21
N ARG A 537 -4.33 -10.57 9.35
CA ARG A 537 -5.26 -10.05 10.38
C ARG A 537 -4.76 -8.84 11.15
N ARG A 538 -3.44 -8.62 11.21
CA ARG A 538 -2.87 -7.46 11.92
C ARG A 538 -2.79 -6.23 11.03
N ILE A 539 -2.59 -6.43 9.74
CA ILE A 539 -2.44 -5.37 8.76
C ILE A 539 -3.69 -4.50 8.62
N ASP A 540 -4.87 -5.09 8.69
CA ASP A 540 -6.14 -4.39 8.49
C ASP A 540 -6.81 -3.90 9.79
N GLU A 541 -6.31 -4.34 10.95
CA GLU A 541 -6.89 -4.06 12.28
C GLU A 541 -7.02 -2.56 12.59
N LEU A 542 -6.02 -1.75 12.20
CA LEU A 542 -6.01 -0.31 12.46
C LEU A 542 -6.63 0.53 11.35
N TRP A 543 -7.12 -0.05 10.25
CA TRP A 543 -7.55 0.75 9.10
C TRP A 543 -8.70 1.70 9.45
N ILE A 544 -9.73 1.23 10.15
CA ILE A 544 -10.87 2.06 10.60
C ILE A 544 -10.39 3.12 11.60
N HIS A 545 -9.46 2.76 12.47
CA HIS A 545 -8.86 3.70 13.43
C HIS A 545 -8.07 4.79 12.71
N PHE A 546 -7.29 4.46 11.67
CA PHE A 546 -6.57 5.41 10.84
C PHE A 546 -7.50 6.44 10.20
N VAL A 547 -8.57 6.00 9.53
CA VAL A 547 -9.48 6.93 8.83
C VAL A 547 -10.13 7.94 9.77
N ASN A 548 -10.36 7.56 11.03
CA ASN A 548 -11.04 8.41 12.02
C ASN A 548 -10.07 9.21 12.92
N GLU A 549 -8.91 8.65 13.25
CA GLU A 549 -8.05 9.14 14.33
C GLU A 549 -6.71 9.71 13.86
N TYR A 550 -6.35 9.55 12.58
CA TYR A 550 -5.11 10.11 12.04
C TYR A 550 -5.13 11.64 12.13
N LYS A 551 -4.12 12.20 12.81
CA LYS A 551 -4.09 13.62 13.20
C LYS A 551 -4.25 14.57 12.00
N PRO A 552 -3.54 14.39 10.87
CA PRO A 552 -3.73 15.25 9.70
C PRO A 552 -5.14 15.18 9.09
N PHE A 553 -5.81 14.01 9.13
CA PHE A 553 -7.20 13.89 8.67
C PHE A 553 -8.18 14.63 9.59
N LYS A 554 -7.99 14.54 10.91
CA LYS A 554 -8.76 15.32 11.89
C LYS A 554 -8.60 16.82 11.65
N ASN A 555 -7.37 17.28 11.42
CA ASN A 555 -7.09 18.69 11.14
C ASN A 555 -7.79 19.17 9.85
N ILE A 556 -7.76 18.36 8.78
CA ILE A 556 -8.50 18.65 7.53
C ILE A 556 -10.01 18.76 7.80
N LYS A 557 -10.57 17.82 8.58
CA LYS A 557 -11.99 17.84 8.94
C LYS A 557 -12.36 19.11 9.70
N LEU A 558 -11.59 19.47 10.72
CA LEU A 558 -11.80 20.68 11.53
C LEU A 558 -11.68 21.97 10.70
N PHE A 559 -10.72 22.02 9.78
CA PHE A 559 -10.55 23.19 8.90
C PHE A 559 -11.66 23.30 7.84
N THR A 560 -12.13 22.17 7.30
CA THR A 560 -13.26 22.15 6.37
C THR A 560 -14.54 22.61 7.06
N GLU A 561 -14.76 22.17 8.31
CA GLU A 561 -15.85 22.66 9.18
C GLU A 561 -15.74 24.17 9.40
N TYR A 562 -14.57 24.66 9.80
CA TYR A 562 -14.30 26.09 9.97
C TYR A 562 -14.62 26.91 8.71
N LYS A 563 -14.16 26.47 7.53
CA LYS A 563 -14.42 27.16 6.25
C LYS A 563 -15.90 27.15 5.89
N ASN A 564 -16.59 26.03 6.08
CA ASN A 564 -18.02 25.94 5.80
C ASN A 564 -18.81 26.91 6.69
N LEU A 565 -18.51 26.96 7.99
CA LEU A 565 -19.14 27.89 8.94
C LEU A 565 -18.84 29.35 8.58
N GLN A 566 -17.62 29.68 8.13
CA GLN A 566 -17.31 31.04 7.65
C GLN A 566 -18.12 31.46 6.41
N THR A 567 -18.48 30.51 5.54
CA THR A 567 -19.20 30.79 4.30
C THR A 567 -20.72 30.85 4.45
N GLN A 568 -21.26 30.42 5.60
CA GLN A 568 -22.69 30.45 5.86
C GLN A 568 -23.16 31.88 6.14
N ILE A 569 -24.23 32.29 5.45
CA ILE A 569 -24.80 33.65 5.53
C ILE A 569 -25.51 33.87 6.89
N THR A 570 -26.08 32.80 7.46
CA THR A 570 -26.79 32.82 8.74
C THR A 570 -26.32 31.64 9.59
N LEU A 571 -25.73 31.94 10.75
CA LEU A 571 -25.27 30.96 11.74
C LEU A 571 -26.21 30.96 12.94
N ASN A 572 -26.54 29.79 13.47
CA ASN A 572 -27.24 29.70 14.76
C ASN A 572 -26.26 29.95 15.92
N ASN A 573 -26.77 30.02 17.16
CA ASN A 573 -25.93 30.30 18.33
C ASN A 573 -24.86 29.22 18.60
N GLU A 574 -25.17 27.95 18.34
CA GLU A 574 -24.21 26.85 18.51
C GLU A 574 -23.07 26.92 17.48
N ASP A 575 -23.41 27.21 16.23
CA ASP A 575 -22.47 27.37 15.12
C ASP A 575 -21.57 28.59 15.32
N ASN A 576 -22.11 29.69 15.89
CA ASN A 576 -21.32 30.86 16.28
C ASN A 576 -20.31 30.54 17.39
N LEU A 577 -20.73 29.80 18.43
CA LEU A 577 -19.83 29.35 19.50
C LEU A 577 -18.77 28.39 18.96
N ARG A 578 -19.15 27.50 18.03
CA ARG A 578 -18.25 26.56 17.37
C ARG A 578 -17.22 27.27 16.50
N LEU A 579 -17.64 28.28 15.74
CA LEU A 579 -16.75 29.11 14.92
C LEU A 579 -15.75 29.91 15.78
N ALA A 580 -16.21 30.47 16.91
CA ALA A 580 -15.34 31.15 17.87
C ALA A 580 -14.31 30.19 18.50
N PHE A 581 -14.73 28.97 18.83
CA PHE A 581 -13.81 27.94 19.32
C PHE A 581 -12.77 27.51 18.27
N LEU A 582 -13.18 27.32 17.00
CA LEU A 582 -12.27 26.90 15.93
C LEU A 582 -11.29 28.02 15.52
N SER A 583 -11.74 29.27 15.51
CA SER A 583 -10.89 30.44 15.20
C SER A 583 -9.84 30.74 16.26
N SER A 584 -10.07 30.34 17.51
CA SER A 584 -9.12 30.53 18.63
C SER A 584 -8.08 29.40 18.75
N GLN A 585 -8.10 28.39 17.87
CA GLN A 585 -7.14 27.29 17.93
C GLN A 585 -5.75 27.75 17.46
N PRO A 586 -4.67 27.48 18.23
CA PRO A 586 -3.31 27.90 17.87
C PRO A 586 -2.79 27.21 16.60
N ASN A 587 -3.37 26.07 16.22
CA ASN A 587 -2.93 25.24 15.11
C ASN A 587 -3.65 25.56 13.78
N LEU A 588 -4.42 26.65 13.70
CA LEU A 588 -5.23 26.98 12.52
C LEU A 588 -4.37 27.08 11.24
N PHE A 589 -3.16 27.64 11.35
CA PHE A 589 -2.20 27.71 10.24
C PHE A 589 -1.71 26.31 9.80
N GLU A 590 -1.39 25.42 10.77
CA GLU A 590 -1.02 24.03 10.47
C GLU A 590 -2.16 23.34 9.70
N TRP A 591 -3.41 23.55 10.11
CA TRP A 591 -4.57 22.95 9.44
C TRP A 591 -4.78 23.47 8.03
N GLU A 592 -4.55 24.77 7.79
CA GLU A 592 -4.59 25.36 6.46
C GLU A 592 -3.50 24.76 5.55
N THR A 593 -2.26 24.66 6.05
CA THR A 593 -1.15 24.07 5.28
C THR A 593 -1.40 22.60 4.93
N GLN A 594 -1.98 21.82 5.85
CA GLN A 594 -2.34 20.41 5.62
C GLN A 594 -3.50 20.27 4.62
N THR A 595 -4.53 21.11 4.71
CA THR A 595 -5.62 21.16 3.73
C THR A 595 -5.11 21.53 2.33
N ASN A 596 -4.11 22.41 2.27
CA ASN A 596 -3.46 22.79 1.01
C ASN A 596 -2.58 21.67 0.41
N ASN A 597 -2.26 20.63 1.17
CA ASN A 597 -1.62 19.43 0.64
C ASN A 597 -2.65 18.54 -0.07
N LEU A 598 -2.79 18.75 -1.38
CA LEU A 598 -3.77 18.07 -2.22
C LEU A 598 -3.72 16.54 -2.15
N LEU A 599 -2.54 15.94 -1.98
CA LEU A 599 -2.41 14.48 -1.88
C LEU A 599 -2.98 13.94 -0.57
N LEU A 600 -2.73 14.67 0.52
CA LEU A 600 -3.27 14.32 1.83
C LEU A 600 -4.79 14.51 1.85
N PHE A 601 -5.29 15.61 1.28
CA PHE A 601 -6.72 15.88 1.16
C PHE A 601 -7.45 14.83 0.32
N GLU A 602 -6.88 14.44 -0.83
CA GLU A 602 -7.45 13.40 -1.67
C GLU A 602 -7.45 12.03 -0.96
N ALA A 603 -6.37 11.70 -0.24
CA ALA A 603 -6.33 10.49 0.58
C ALA A 603 -7.44 10.49 1.64
N TYR A 604 -7.62 11.60 2.37
CA TYR A 604 -8.71 11.76 3.33
C TYR A 604 -10.08 11.55 2.68
N LYS A 605 -10.36 12.25 1.58
CA LYS A 605 -11.64 12.19 0.86
C LYS A 605 -11.95 10.76 0.40
N ARG A 606 -10.99 10.09 -0.25
CA ARG A 606 -11.18 8.72 -0.72
C ARG A 606 -11.40 7.75 0.43
N SER A 607 -10.51 7.76 1.43
CA SER A 607 -10.61 6.89 2.60
C SER A 607 -11.94 7.04 3.33
N GLN A 608 -12.47 8.26 3.46
CA GLN A 608 -13.78 8.51 4.05
C GLN A 608 -14.93 7.99 3.18
N SER A 609 -14.92 8.28 1.87
CA SER A 609 -15.99 7.83 0.95
C SER A 609 -16.07 6.30 0.83
N GLU A 610 -14.94 5.62 0.97
CA GLU A 610 -14.80 4.17 0.82
C GLU A 610 -14.96 3.42 2.17
N LEU A 611 -14.93 4.14 3.30
CA LEU A 611 -14.91 3.57 4.65
C LEU A 611 -16.05 2.58 4.90
N GLY A 612 -17.27 2.88 4.44
CA GLY A 612 -18.42 2.00 4.62
C GLY A 612 -18.22 0.63 3.96
N ARG A 613 -17.65 0.61 2.74
CA ARG A 613 -17.37 -0.63 1.99
C ARG A 613 -16.28 -1.45 2.64
N VAL A 614 -15.21 -0.79 3.07
CA VAL A 614 -14.10 -1.47 3.75
C VAL A 614 -14.52 -1.96 5.14
N THR A 615 -15.28 -1.17 5.90
CA THR A 615 -15.78 -1.58 7.23
C THR A 615 -16.64 -2.84 7.14
N PHE A 616 -17.53 -2.92 6.15
CA PHE A 616 -18.32 -4.12 5.88
C PHE A 616 -17.42 -5.34 5.58
N PHE A 617 -16.35 -5.15 4.82
CA PHE A 617 -15.39 -6.23 4.54
C PHE A 617 -14.65 -6.71 5.79
N LEU A 618 -14.18 -5.78 6.62
CA LEU A 618 -13.41 -6.11 7.82
C LEU A 618 -14.28 -6.77 8.90
N ASP A 619 -15.58 -6.45 8.96
CA ASP A 619 -16.51 -7.08 9.90
C ASP A 619 -16.98 -8.47 9.42
N GLN A 620 -16.28 -9.50 9.91
CA GLN A 620 -16.64 -10.90 9.65
C GLN A 620 -18.05 -11.28 10.12
N LYS A 621 -18.59 -10.63 11.16
CA LYS A 621 -19.94 -10.91 11.66
C LYS A 621 -20.97 -10.34 10.71
N ALA A 622 -20.78 -9.11 10.24
CA ALA A 622 -21.65 -8.48 9.25
C ALA A 622 -21.71 -9.30 7.94
N ARG A 623 -20.59 -9.91 7.54
CA ARG A 623 -20.53 -10.78 6.35
C ARG A 623 -21.13 -12.18 6.53
N LYS A 624 -21.53 -12.58 7.74
CA LYS A 624 -22.03 -13.94 7.95
C LYS A 624 -23.46 -14.07 7.42
N GLY A 625 -23.61 -14.73 6.27
CA GLY A 625 -24.91 -15.05 5.69
C GLY A 625 -25.67 -13.87 5.07
N PHE A 626 -25.02 -12.72 4.87
CA PHE A 626 -25.65 -11.49 4.38
C PHE A 626 -26.35 -11.67 3.02
N ILE A 627 -25.79 -12.50 2.12
CA ILE A 627 -26.36 -12.79 0.81
C ILE A 627 -27.75 -13.40 0.93
N TRP A 628 -27.90 -14.40 1.81
CA TRP A 628 -29.18 -15.05 2.05
C TRP A 628 -30.16 -14.13 2.78
N SER A 629 -29.66 -13.31 3.71
CA SER A 629 -30.47 -12.30 4.40
C SER A 629 -30.99 -11.24 3.43
N TYR A 630 -30.21 -10.82 2.43
CA TYR A 630 -30.65 -9.95 1.34
C TYR A 630 -31.77 -10.60 0.53
N LYS A 631 -31.56 -11.83 0.05
CA LYS A 631 -32.56 -12.58 -0.72
C LYS A 631 -33.89 -12.76 0.03
N THR A 632 -33.83 -12.99 1.34
CA THR A 632 -35.02 -13.22 2.18
C THR A 632 -35.65 -11.93 2.72
N GLY A 633 -35.13 -10.76 2.38
CA GLY A 633 -35.63 -9.47 2.89
C GLY A 633 -35.42 -9.26 4.39
N LYS A 634 -34.51 -10.01 5.01
CA LYS A 634 -34.23 -9.94 6.47
C LYS A 634 -33.11 -8.96 6.83
N LEU A 635 -32.54 -8.26 5.85
CA LEU A 635 -31.54 -7.20 6.07
C LEU A 635 -32.21 -5.90 6.51
N SER A 636 -31.47 -5.07 7.25
CA SER A 636 -31.91 -3.71 7.57
C SER A 636 -32.00 -2.85 6.31
N VAL A 637 -32.91 -1.87 6.31
CA VAL A 637 -33.15 -0.95 5.17
C VAL A 637 -31.84 -0.29 4.73
N GLN A 638 -31.07 0.26 5.67
CA GLN A 638 -29.77 0.88 5.41
C GLN A 638 -28.77 -0.06 4.72
N MET A 639 -28.77 -1.34 5.10
CA MET A 639 -27.84 -2.32 4.52
C MET A 639 -28.29 -2.78 3.13
N THR A 640 -29.59 -2.84 2.89
CA THR A 640 -30.16 -3.11 1.56
C THR A 640 -29.80 -1.98 0.59
N GLU A 641 -30.02 -0.72 0.98
CA GLU A 641 -29.63 0.45 0.17
C GLU A 641 -28.11 0.49 -0.10
N PHE A 642 -27.30 0.16 0.91
CA PHE A 642 -25.85 0.05 0.76
C PHE A 642 -25.45 -0.99 -0.31
N LEU A 643 -26.05 -2.18 -0.28
CA LEU A 643 -25.76 -3.22 -1.27
C LEU A 643 -26.22 -2.83 -2.67
N GLU A 644 -27.41 -2.23 -2.79
CA GLU A 644 -27.96 -1.79 -4.08
C GLU A 644 -27.19 -0.63 -4.71
N LYS A 645 -26.56 0.22 -3.89
CA LYS A 645 -25.70 1.31 -4.35
C LYS A 645 -24.40 0.82 -5.00
N TYR A 646 -23.81 -0.27 -4.52
CA TYR A 646 -22.46 -0.68 -4.88
C TYR A 646 -22.35 -2.01 -5.62
N LEU A 647 -23.39 -2.84 -5.61
CA LEU A 647 -23.46 -4.05 -6.43
C LEU A 647 -24.06 -3.73 -7.80
N SER A 648 -23.53 -4.39 -8.82
CA SER A 648 -24.12 -4.38 -10.15
C SER A 648 -25.49 -5.04 -10.16
N ASN A 649 -26.34 -4.61 -11.10
CA ASN A 649 -27.65 -5.21 -11.32
C ASN A 649 -27.54 -6.71 -11.62
N GLU A 650 -26.47 -7.13 -12.29
CA GLU A 650 -26.16 -8.52 -12.59
C GLU A 650 -25.93 -9.35 -11.32
N THR A 651 -25.16 -8.82 -10.36
CA THR A 651 -24.89 -9.50 -9.09
C THR A 651 -26.12 -9.53 -8.19
N LEU A 652 -26.91 -8.45 -8.17
CA LEU A 652 -28.19 -8.44 -7.46
C LEU A 652 -29.18 -9.47 -8.05
N SER A 653 -29.23 -9.58 -9.38
CA SER A 653 -30.02 -10.62 -10.07
C SER A 653 -29.52 -12.03 -9.75
N LEU A 654 -28.22 -12.26 -9.70
CA LEU A 654 -27.64 -13.55 -9.30
C LEU A 654 -28.09 -13.94 -7.88
N ILE A 655 -28.05 -13.00 -6.93
CA ILE A 655 -28.47 -13.26 -5.55
C ILE A 655 -29.98 -13.60 -5.49
N LYS A 656 -30.81 -12.93 -6.28
CA LYS A 656 -32.25 -13.19 -6.36
C LYS A 656 -32.60 -14.55 -6.98
N GLN A 657 -31.73 -15.10 -7.83
CA GLN A 657 -31.92 -16.41 -8.46
C GLN A 657 -31.63 -17.60 -7.53
N LEU A 658 -30.98 -17.37 -6.39
CA LEU A 658 -30.62 -18.43 -5.44
C LEU A 658 -31.88 -19.03 -4.79
N GLN A 659 -32.10 -20.32 -5.02
CA GLN A 659 -33.29 -21.03 -4.54
C GLN A 659 -33.11 -21.47 -3.09
N THR A 660 -31.95 -22.01 -2.76
CA THR A 660 -31.65 -22.57 -1.43
C THR A 660 -30.46 -21.90 -0.75
N LYS A 661 -30.40 -21.98 0.59
CA LYS A 661 -29.27 -21.44 1.37
C LYS A 661 -27.95 -22.16 1.07
N PHE A 662 -28.01 -23.42 0.64
CA PHE A 662 -26.85 -24.25 0.30
C PHE A 662 -26.15 -23.80 -0.98
N GLU A 663 -26.85 -23.09 -1.88
CA GLU A 663 -26.25 -22.50 -3.08
C GLU A 663 -25.32 -21.32 -2.74
N VAL A 664 -25.45 -20.72 -1.55
CA VAL A 664 -24.54 -19.66 -1.08
C VAL A 664 -23.21 -20.29 -0.66
N THR A 665 -22.36 -20.54 -1.67
CA THR A 665 -21.00 -21.06 -1.45
C THR A 665 -20.05 -19.97 -0.96
N ALA A 666 -18.93 -20.39 -0.37
CA ALA A 666 -17.82 -19.48 -0.01
C ALA A 666 -17.33 -18.68 -1.23
N HIS A 667 -17.38 -19.29 -2.41
CA HIS A 667 -17.02 -18.65 -3.68
C HIS A 667 -17.96 -17.50 -4.05
N ILE A 668 -19.29 -17.72 -4.00
CA ILE A 668 -20.26 -16.63 -4.27
C ILE A 668 -20.11 -15.51 -3.23
N THR A 669 -19.92 -15.88 -1.97
CA THR A 669 -19.68 -14.92 -0.89
C THR A 669 -18.45 -14.05 -1.17
N ARG A 670 -17.35 -14.67 -1.62
CA ARG A 670 -16.12 -13.96 -1.98
C ARG A 670 -16.29 -13.11 -3.24
N PHE A 671 -17.01 -13.59 -4.25
CA PHE A 671 -17.32 -12.84 -5.47
C PHE A 671 -18.06 -11.53 -5.16
N VAL A 672 -19.18 -11.60 -4.43
CA VAL A 672 -19.97 -10.43 -4.03
C VAL A 672 -19.14 -9.47 -3.16
N THR A 673 -18.34 -10.02 -2.24
CA THR A 673 -17.47 -9.21 -1.38
C THR A 673 -16.39 -8.47 -2.18
N ASN A 674 -15.78 -9.12 -3.17
CA ASN A 674 -14.75 -8.53 -4.01
C ASN A 674 -15.29 -7.41 -4.91
N GLU A 675 -16.53 -7.54 -5.41
CA GLU A 675 -17.19 -6.49 -6.17
C GLU A 675 -17.46 -5.25 -5.31
N LEU A 676 -17.93 -5.44 -4.07
CA LEU A 676 -18.09 -4.35 -3.11
C LEU A 676 -16.77 -3.63 -2.82
N LEU A 677 -15.65 -4.37 -2.81
CA LEU A 677 -14.31 -3.82 -2.58
C LEU A 677 -13.64 -3.25 -3.83
N GLN A 678 -14.30 -3.29 -4.99
CA GLN A 678 -13.69 -2.80 -6.21
C GLN A 678 -13.31 -1.32 -6.06
N ASP A 679 -12.08 -0.99 -6.46
CA ASP A 679 -11.47 0.33 -6.41
C ASP A 679 -11.39 0.97 -5.02
N CYS A 680 -11.53 0.19 -3.94
CA CYS A 680 -11.32 0.66 -2.57
C CYS A 680 -9.83 0.64 -2.18
N LEU A 681 -9.42 1.66 -1.44
CA LEU A 681 -8.16 1.70 -0.71
C LEU A 681 -8.28 0.87 0.56
N TYR A 682 -7.47 -0.18 0.68
CA TYR A 682 -7.34 -0.94 1.92
C TYR A 682 -5.99 -1.67 1.97
N PRO A 683 -5.44 -1.93 3.18
CA PRO A 683 -4.10 -2.44 3.32
C PRO A 683 -4.10 -3.97 3.18
N THR A 684 -3.10 -4.49 2.47
CA THR A 684 -2.83 -5.92 2.38
C THR A 684 -1.31 -6.15 2.45
N PRO A 685 -0.85 -7.33 2.91
CA PRO A 685 0.58 -7.67 2.87
C PRO A 685 1.18 -7.51 1.47
N HIS A 686 0.41 -7.81 0.43
CA HIS A 686 0.83 -7.63 -0.96
C HIS A 686 0.95 -6.14 -1.34
N ALA A 687 0.03 -5.29 -0.89
CA ALA A 687 0.12 -3.84 -1.13
C ALA A 687 1.37 -3.24 -0.49
N PHE A 688 1.73 -3.62 0.75
CA PHE A 688 2.96 -3.13 1.38
C PHE A 688 4.23 -3.52 0.63
N ARG A 689 4.24 -4.71 0.01
CA ARG A 689 5.35 -5.14 -0.84
C ARG A 689 5.53 -4.25 -2.07
N HIS A 690 4.42 -3.83 -2.70
CA HIS A 690 4.45 -2.85 -3.79
C HIS A 690 4.87 -1.47 -3.33
N MET A 691 4.32 -1.00 -2.21
CA MET A 691 4.71 0.28 -1.61
C MET A 691 6.21 0.32 -1.32
N TRP A 692 6.77 -0.76 -0.76
CA TRP A 692 8.20 -0.87 -0.51
C TRP A 692 9.00 -0.77 -1.82
N ALA A 693 8.61 -1.52 -2.86
CA ALA A 693 9.28 -1.46 -4.15
C ALA A 693 9.19 -0.06 -4.80
N GLU A 694 8.01 0.57 -4.77
CA GLU A 694 7.81 1.95 -5.23
C GLU A 694 8.70 2.93 -4.47
N ALA A 695 8.81 2.78 -3.14
CA ALA A 695 9.67 3.63 -2.31
C ALA A 695 11.15 3.47 -2.70
N VAL A 696 11.60 2.25 -2.96
CA VAL A 696 12.98 2.00 -3.42
C VAL A 696 13.24 2.66 -4.78
N TYR A 697 12.31 2.59 -5.73
CA TYR A 697 12.45 3.27 -7.03
C TYR A 697 12.44 4.79 -6.94
N ARG A 698 11.70 5.35 -5.96
CA ARG A 698 11.66 6.80 -5.75
C ARG A 698 12.92 7.31 -5.03
N ARG A 699 13.54 6.49 -4.17
CA ARG A 699 14.65 6.90 -3.31
C ARG A 699 16.04 6.56 -3.87
N PHE A 700 16.24 5.35 -4.40
CA PHE A 700 17.58 4.85 -4.70
C PHE A 700 17.92 4.94 -6.17
N ASP A 701 19.22 5.08 -6.42
CA ASP A 701 19.83 4.99 -7.74
C ASP A 701 20.55 3.64 -7.96
N GLY A 702 20.87 3.30 -9.22
CA GLY A 702 21.66 2.12 -9.62
C GLY A 702 20.81 0.95 -10.15
N ASP A 703 21.30 -0.29 -10.01
CA ASP A 703 20.49 -1.49 -10.28
C ASP A 703 19.49 -1.69 -9.13
N VAL A 704 18.48 -0.82 -9.08
CA VAL A 704 17.33 -0.91 -8.16
C VAL A 704 16.66 -2.28 -8.27
N GLY A 705 16.73 -2.90 -9.46
CA GLY A 705 16.24 -4.23 -9.64
C GLY A 705 17.00 -5.27 -8.82
N TRP A 706 18.32 -5.14 -8.69
CA TRP A 706 19.14 -5.98 -7.83
C TRP A 706 18.78 -5.77 -6.35
N ILE A 707 18.59 -4.53 -5.90
CA ILE A 707 18.17 -4.24 -4.52
C ILE A 707 16.84 -4.94 -4.21
N ILE A 708 15.85 -4.80 -5.10
CA ILE A 708 14.53 -5.43 -4.96
C ILE A 708 14.62 -6.96 -4.97
N ARG A 709 15.40 -7.54 -5.91
CA ARG A 709 15.59 -9.00 -6.01
C ARG A 709 16.35 -9.56 -4.82
N SER A 710 17.36 -8.84 -4.31
CA SER A 710 18.13 -9.21 -3.12
C SER A 710 17.26 -9.17 -1.88
N ASN A 711 16.45 -8.12 -1.69
CA ASN A 711 15.51 -8.02 -0.57
C ASN A 711 14.47 -9.15 -0.61
N PHE A 712 13.82 -9.36 -1.76
CA PHE A 712 12.79 -10.39 -1.90
C PHE A 712 13.34 -11.82 -2.09
N LYS A 713 14.66 -11.98 -2.23
CA LYS A 713 15.37 -13.24 -2.54
C LYS A 713 14.75 -14.01 -3.72
N HIS A 714 14.30 -13.28 -4.75
CA HIS A 714 13.85 -13.81 -6.06
C HIS A 714 15.01 -14.08 -7.00
N ILE A 715 16.03 -14.80 -6.53
CA ILE A 715 17.19 -15.14 -7.36
C ILE A 715 17.17 -16.65 -7.53
N SER A 716 16.53 -17.11 -8.60
CA SER A 716 16.73 -18.49 -9.08
C SER A 716 18.04 -18.57 -9.86
N LEU A 717 18.62 -19.77 -9.95
CA LEU A 717 19.81 -20.04 -10.80
C LEU A 717 19.59 -19.58 -12.25
N LYS A 718 18.36 -19.71 -12.76
CA LYS A 718 17.96 -19.27 -14.10
C LYS A 718 17.92 -17.74 -14.23
N MET A 719 17.50 -17.01 -13.19
CA MET A 719 17.55 -15.54 -13.14
C MET A 719 18.98 -15.00 -12.99
N TRP A 720 19.85 -15.71 -12.27
CA TRP A 720 21.28 -15.40 -12.16
C TRP A 720 22.02 -15.62 -13.50
N LEU A 721 21.76 -16.74 -14.19
CA LEU A 721 22.28 -16.99 -15.54
C LEU A 721 21.72 -15.99 -16.58
N ALA A 722 20.47 -15.55 -16.42
CA ALA A 722 19.85 -14.51 -17.25
C ALA A 722 20.44 -13.10 -16.98
N TYR A 723 20.90 -12.83 -15.76
CA TYR A 723 21.61 -11.61 -15.38
C TYR A 723 22.97 -11.52 -16.08
N ILE A 724 23.75 -12.61 -16.09
CA ILE A 724 24.98 -12.70 -16.89
C ILE A 724 24.68 -12.53 -18.40
N ARG A 725 23.49 -12.98 -18.85
CA ARG A 725 23.07 -12.92 -20.25
C ARG A 725 22.27 -11.68 -20.65
N ASN A 726 22.07 -10.71 -19.75
CA ASN A 726 21.43 -9.41 -19.99
C ASN A 726 20.03 -9.48 -20.67
N LYS A 727 19.31 -10.61 -20.55
CA LYS A 727 18.06 -10.90 -21.26
C LYS A 727 17.06 -11.56 -20.30
N ASP A 728 15.96 -10.85 -20.02
CA ASP A 728 14.60 -11.33 -19.68
C ASP A 728 13.86 -10.77 -18.45
N ASN A 729 14.46 -10.00 -17.53
CA ASN A 729 13.69 -9.43 -16.40
C ASN A 729 13.26 -7.95 -16.55
N ARG A 730 13.52 -7.31 -17.69
CA ARG A 730 13.19 -5.87 -17.91
C ARG A 730 11.70 -5.57 -17.72
N ARG A 731 10.80 -6.48 -18.11
CA ARG A 731 9.34 -6.27 -18.09
C ARG A 731 8.75 -5.99 -16.71
N GLN A 732 9.17 -6.71 -15.66
CA GLN A 732 8.73 -6.48 -14.27
C GLN A 732 9.17 -5.09 -13.78
N HIS A 733 10.43 -4.73 -14.05
CA HIS A 733 10.96 -3.42 -13.67
C HIS A 733 10.28 -2.29 -14.46
N ASP A 734 10.01 -2.49 -15.76
CA ASP A 734 9.34 -1.51 -16.61
C ASP A 734 7.93 -1.20 -16.13
N GLN A 735 7.17 -2.17 -15.61
CA GLN A 735 5.83 -1.94 -15.09
C GLN A 735 5.83 -1.10 -13.80
N VAL A 736 6.69 -1.43 -12.82
CA VAL A 736 6.79 -0.61 -11.59
C VAL A 736 7.30 0.79 -11.92
N LYS A 737 8.29 0.91 -12.82
CA LYS A 737 8.75 2.20 -13.33
C LYS A 737 7.63 3.01 -14.00
N ARG A 738 6.78 2.38 -14.80
CA ARG A 738 5.59 3.03 -15.39
C ARG A 738 4.60 3.48 -14.32
N LYS A 739 4.31 2.65 -13.31
CA LYS A 739 3.46 3.03 -12.17
C LYS A 739 4.04 4.25 -11.44
N VAL A 740 5.35 4.26 -11.18
CA VAL A 740 6.05 5.41 -10.55
C VAL A 740 5.99 6.65 -11.43
N VAL A 741 6.23 6.52 -12.75
CA VAL A 741 6.11 7.64 -13.71
C VAL A 741 4.69 8.22 -13.70
N SER A 742 3.67 7.37 -13.85
CA SER A 742 2.27 7.81 -13.84
C SER A 742 1.91 8.46 -12.51
N SER A 743 2.37 7.92 -11.38
CA SER A 743 2.20 8.52 -10.06
C SER A 743 2.85 9.91 -9.96
N ILE A 744 4.12 10.06 -10.36
CA ILE A 744 4.83 11.35 -10.33
C ILE A 744 4.12 12.38 -11.20
N LEU A 745 3.67 12.00 -12.40
CA LEU A 745 2.95 12.88 -13.31
C LEU A 745 1.53 13.22 -12.80
N ASN A 746 0.81 12.26 -12.23
CA ASN A 746 -0.48 12.50 -11.57
C ASN A 746 -0.31 13.48 -10.41
N ASN A 747 0.69 13.27 -9.56
CA ASN A 747 1.00 14.16 -8.43
C ASN A 747 1.38 15.57 -8.91
N TYR A 748 2.16 15.66 -9.99
CA TYR A 748 2.49 16.93 -10.65
C TYR A 748 1.24 17.68 -11.11
N MET A 749 0.32 16.97 -11.76
CA MET A 749 -0.92 17.54 -12.30
C MET A 749 -1.90 17.96 -11.23
N LEU A 750 -2.11 17.12 -10.21
CA LEU A 750 -2.92 17.47 -9.05
C LEU A 750 -2.40 18.75 -8.41
N LYS A 751 -1.08 18.87 -8.21
CA LYS A 751 -0.44 20.06 -7.66
C LYS A 751 -0.33 21.25 -8.63
N LYS A 752 -0.77 21.13 -9.89
CA LYS A 752 -0.61 22.14 -10.93
C LYS A 752 0.86 22.63 -11.04
N GLY A 753 1.81 21.70 -10.89
CA GLY A 753 3.25 21.98 -10.87
C GLY A 753 3.79 22.68 -9.62
N LYS A 754 2.98 22.98 -8.59
CA LYS A 754 3.48 23.55 -7.33
C LYS A 754 4.37 22.54 -6.59
N GLY A 755 5.51 23.00 -6.08
CA GLY A 755 6.51 22.15 -5.41
C GLY A 755 7.37 21.30 -6.34
N TYR A 756 7.32 21.58 -7.64
CA TYR A 756 8.21 20.97 -8.65
C TYR A 756 9.08 22.02 -9.31
N ALA A 757 10.28 21.61 -9.72
CA ALA A 757 11.24 22.45 -10.42
C ALA A 757 12.04 21.66 -11.47
N GLY A 758 12.94 22.35 -12.16
CA GLY A 758 13.78 21.79 -13.22
C GLY A 758 13.29 22.11 -14.62
N ALA A 759 14.02 21.63 -15.63
CA ALA A 759 13.68 21.91 -17.02
C ALA A 759 12.47 21.08 -17.49
N LEU A 760 12.26 19.90 -16.93
CA LEU A 760 11.09 19.09 -17.26
C LEU A 760 9.80 19.70 -16.71
N ASP A 761 9.81 20.30 -15.51
CA ASP A 761 8.67 21.06 -14.98
C ASP A 761 8.20 22.12 -16.00
N LYS A 762 9.11 22.93 -16.54
CA LYS A 762 8.77 23.94 -17.55
C LYS A 762 8.10 23.35 -18.79
N LEU A 763 8.52 22.15 -19.21
CA LEU A 763 7.92 21.45 -20.35
C LEU A 763 6.52 20.95 -19.99
N LEU A 764 6.37 20.29 -18.83
CA LEU A 764 5.08 19.76 -18.36
C LEU A 764 4.06 20.89 -18.20
N ARG A 765 4.42 22.04 -17.59
CA ARG A 765 3.52 23.21 -17.51
C ARG A 765 3.02 23.63 -18.89
N ARG A 766 3.90 23.73 -19.89
CA ARG A 766 3.52 24.13 -21.25
C ARG A 766 2.62 23.10 -21.95
N LEU A 767 2.89 21.81 -21.76
CA LEU A 767 2.10 20.74 -22.34
C LEU A 767 0.69 20.73 -21.73
N PHE A 768 0.61 20.84 -20.41
CA PHE A 768 -0.66 20.72 -19.69
C PHE A 768 -1.52 21.98 -19.72
N LEU A 769 -0.93 23.18 -19.88
CA LEU A 769 -1.71 24.39 -20.18
C LEU A 769 -2.46 24.31 -21.52
N LYS A 770 -2.02 23.45 -22.45
CA LYS A 770 -2.66 23.23 -23.75
C LYS A 770 -3.67 22.09 -23.75
N THR A 771 -3.82 21.36 -22.65
CA THR A 771 -4.71 20.19 -22.58
C THR A 771 -6.00 20.56 -21.88
N GLU A 772 -7.12 20.64 -22.60
CA GLU A 772 -8.45 20.78 -21.99
C GLU A 772 -8.87 19.44 -21.39
N ILE A 773 -8.95 19.38 -20.06
CA ILE A 773 -9.29 18.16 -19.32
C ILE A 773 -10.72 18.28 -18.82
N THR A 774 -11.59 17.34 -19.20
CA THR A 774 -13.02 17.34 -18.87
C THR A 774 -13.36 16.56 -17.59
N THR A 775 -12.60 15.52 -17.23
CA THR A 775 -12.78 14.72 -15.99
C THR A 775 -11.46 14.13 -15.46
N ILE A 776 -11.42 13.76 -14.16
CA ILE A 776 -10.24 13.18 -13.48
C ILE A 776 -9.87 11.80 -14.05
N ASP A 777 -10.83 10.97 -14.42
CA ASP A 777 -10.54 9.65 -15.00
C ASP A 777 -9.89 9.75 -16.38
N LYS A 778 -10.39 10.67 -17.22
CA LYS A 778 -9.77 10.98 -18.52
C LYS A 778 -8.36 11.55 -18.35
N LEU A 779 -8.12 12.30 -17.28
CA LEU A 779 -6.78 12.79 -16.94
C LEU A 779 -5.81 11.66 -16.61
N ASN A 780 -6.21 10.73 -15.74
CA ASN A 780 -5.40 9.58 -15.38
C ASN A 780 -5.07 8.71 -16.61
N GLU A 781 -6.04 8.53 -17.51
CA GLU A 781 -5.84 7.80 -18.77
C GLU A 781 -4.86 8.53 -19.70
N ALA A 782 -5.02 9.83 -19.90
CA ALA A 782 -4.13 10.65 -20.71
C ALA A 782 -2.69 10.66 -20.16
N ILE A 783 -2.51 10.72 -18.84
CA ILE A 783 -1.20 10.68 -18.18
C ILE A 783 -0.55 9.30 -18.36
N SER A 784 -1.31 8.22 -18.21
CA SER A 784 -0.83 6.86 -18.44
C SER A 784 -0.42 6.64 -19.90
N GLN A 785 -1.20 7.18 -20.85
CA GLN A 785 -0.87 7.17 -22.28
C GLN A 785 0.40 7.99 -22.56
N PHE A 786 0.51 9.21 -22.02
CA PHE A 786 1.72 10.03 -22.15
C PHE A 786 2.96 9.32 -21.58
N GLY A 787 2.85 8.74 -20.38
CA GLY A 787 3.93 7.96 -19.78
C GLY A 787 4.35 6.76 -20.64
N THR A 788 3.40 6.13 -21.32
CA THR A 788 3.67 4.98 -22.20
C THR A 788 4.32 5.39 -23.52
N LEU A 789 3.89 6.51 -24.11
CA LEU A 789 4.30 6.95 -25.44
C LEU A 789 5.57 7.80 -25.42
N GLU A 790 5.69 8.73 -24.48
CA GLU A 790 6.76 9.75 -24.47
C GLU A 790 7.92 9.40 -23.54
N ILE A 791 7.66 8.64 -22.47
CA ILE A 791 8.67 8.29 -21.47
C ILE A 791 9.24 6.91 -21.78
N GLN A 792 10.56 6.82 -21.80
CA GLN A 792 11.29 5.57 -22.01
C GLN A 792 11.61 4.89 -20.68
N ASP A 793 12.12 5.67 -19.72
CA ASP A 793 12.62 5.15 -18.46
C ASP A 793 12.71 6.25 -17.39
N ILE A 794 12.78 5.86 -16.12
CA ILE A 794 12.97 6.74 -14.97
C ILE A 794 14.16 6.27 -14.12
N LYS A 795 14.91 7.24 -13.60
CA LYS A 795 16.05 7.04 -12.70
C LYS A 795 16.00 8.11 -11.60
N SER A 796 16.00 7.72 -10.32
CA SER A 796 16.03 8.68 -9.21
C SER A 796 17.47 9.00 -8.83
N ASN A 797 17.74 10.24 -8.43
CA ASN A 797 19.01 10.67 -7.86
C ASN A 797 18.73 11.61 -6.67
N PRO A 798 19.67 11.80 -5.73
CA PRO A 798 19.50 12.72 -4.61
C PRO A 798 19.08 14.14 -5.03
N TRP A 799 19.51 14.57 -6.21
CA TRP A 799 19.23 15.88 -6.81
C TRP A 799 18.13 15.86 -7.90
N GLY A 800 17.27 14.85 -7.94
CA GLY A 800 16.07 14.82 -8.79
C GLY A 800 15.85 13.56 -9.63
N TYR A 801 14.64 13.48 -10.20
CA TYR A 801 14.20 12.40 -11.09
C TYR A 801 14.64 12.66 -12.54
N CYS A 802 15.44 11.76 -13.09
CA CYS A 802 15.73 11.70 -14.52
C CYS A 802 14.65 10.91 -15.25
N ILE A 803 13.65 11.61 -15.79
CA ILE A 803 12.57 11.06 -16.61
C ILE A 803 13.01 11.14 -18.07
N LEU A 804 13.54 10.02 -18.58
CA LEU A 804 14.12 9.96 -19.92
C LEU A 804 13.01 9.92 -20.98
N LYS A 805 12.97 10.94 -21.84
CA LYS A 805 12.01 11.04 -22.95
C LYS A 805 12.53 10.29 -24.17
N ARG A 806 11.67 9.50 -24.83
CA ARG A 806 12.03 8.69 -26.02
C ARG A 806 12.60 9.52 -27.16
N ARG A 807 11.96 10.65 -27.47
CA ARG A 807 12.29 11.51 -28.64
C ARG A 807 13.46 12.47 -28.41
N ASN A 808 13.93 12.61 -27.17
CA ASN A 808 14.89 13.66 -26.78
C ASN A 808 16.08 13.09 -26.00
N GLN A 809 16.47 11.86 -26.33
CA GLN A 809 17.59 11.16 -25.69
C GLN A 809 18.93 11.81 -26.02
N THR A 810 19.13 12.19 -27.29
CA THR A 810 20.36 12.83 -27.78
C THR A 810 20.66 14.16 -27.08
N ASN A 811 19.62 14.87 -26.64
CA ASN A 811 19.73 16.15 -25.93
C ASN A 811 19.92 16.00 -24.41
N ALA A 812 20.05 14.77 -23.90
CA ALA A 812 20.45 14.57 -22.51
C ALA A 812 21.89 15.07 -22.33
N LYS A 813 22.15 15.84 -21.26
CA LYS A 813 23.51 16.36 -21.00
C LYS A 813 24.57 15.29 -20.73
N CYS A 814 24.14 14.08 -20.38
CA CYS A 814 25.00 12.92 -20.21
C CYS A 814 25.06 12.02 -21.47
N ALA A 815 24.51 12.46 -22.60
CA ALA A 815 24.56 11.67 -23.82
C ALA A 815 25.98 11.67 -24.39
N ASP A 816 26.48 10.48 -24.69
CA ASP A 816 27.69 10.27 -25.47
C ASP A 816 27.28 9.57 -26.77
N GLN A 817 27.72 10.12 -27.90
CA GLN A 817 27.29 9.70 -29.25
C GLN A 817 25.76 9.57 -29.41
N GLY A 818 25.00 10.46 -28.76
CA GLY A 818 23.53 10.46 -28.79
C GLY A 818 22.85 9.45 -27.85
N VAL A 819 23.62 8.65 -27.10
CA VAL A 819 23.10 7.67 -26.13
C VAL A 819 23.32 8.17 -24.69
N PRO A 820 22.25 8.37 -23.89
CA PRO A 820 22.35 8.83 -22.50
C PRO A 820 23.15 7.89 -21.58
N GLN A 821 24.31 8.35 -21.10
CA GLN A 821 25.13 7.65 -20.10
C GLN A 821 24.68 8.02 -18.69
N ARG A 822 23.49 7.53 -18.31
CA ARG A 822 22.84 7.89 -17.05
C ARG A 822 23.62 7.48 -15.80
N HIS A 823 24.56 6.54 -15.87
CA HIS A 823 25.43 6.18 -14.75
C HIS A 823 26.39 7.31 -14.35
N ASN A 824 26.71 8.23 -15.26
CA ASN A 824 27.51 9.43 -14.98
C ASN A 824 26.70 10.57 -14.34
N ALA A 825 25.53 10.28 -13.76
CA ALA A 825 24.67 11.30 -13.18
C ALA A 825 25.43 12.06 -12.06
N ASN A 826 25.46 13.37 -12.18
CA ASN A 826 26.02 14.27 -11.17
C ASN A 826 25.26 15.62 -11.22
N PRO A 827 25.35 16.46 -10.17
CA PRO A 827 24.64 17.74 -10.12
C PRO A 827 24.91 18.65 -11.34
N ASN A 828 26.17 18.74 -11.80
CA ASN A 828 26.56 19.59 -12.93
C ASN A 828 25.83 19.21 -14.24
N LEU A 829 25.70 17.92 -14.53
CA LEU A 829 24.99 17.41 -15.70
C LEU A 829 23.47 17.47 -15.51
N CYS A 830 22.98 17.02 -14.35
CA CYS A 830 21.56 16.76 -14.12
C CYS A 830 20.74 18.03 -13.88
N LEU A 831 21.21 18.96 -13.06
CA LEU A 831 20.43 20.15 -12.65
C LEU A 831 20.04 21.04 -13.85
N GLY A 832 20.83 20.99 -14.92
CA GLY A 832 20.53 21.71 -16.15
C GLY A 832 19.97 20.84 -17.29
N CYS A 833 19.65 19.57 -17.07
CA CYS A 833 19.21 18.64 -18.11
C CYS A 833 17.70 18.73 -18.37
N THR A 834 17.28 18.60 -19.63
CA THR A 834 15.85 18.66 -20.02
C THR A 834 14.99 17.51 -19.50
N ASN A 835 15.64 16.45 -19.01
CA ASN A 835 14.99 15.25 -18.50
C ASN A 835 14.88 15.25 -16.97
N ASN A 836 15.42 16.29 -16.29
CA ASN A 836 15.43 16.37 -14.83
C ASN A 836 14.16 17.05 -14.29
N LEU A 837 13.53 16.40 -13.32
CA LEU A 837 12.39 16.90 -12.54
C LEU A 837 12.75 16.85 -11.06
N ASN A 838 12.61 17.98 -10.38
CA ASN A 838 12.94 18.13 -8.97
C ASN A 838 11.67 18.27 -8.13
N THR A 839 11.69 17.72 -6.93
CA THR A 839 10.70 17.92 -5.86
C THR A 839 11.36 18.54 -4.64
N TYR A 840 10.55 19.01 -3.69
CA TYR A 840 11.04 19.54 -2.40
C TYR A 840 11.94 18.55 -1.65
N GLU A 841 11.67 17.25 -1.73
CA GLU A 841 12.48 16.18 -1.11
C GLU A 841 13.92 16.12 -1.64
N ASN A 842 14.22 16.79 -2.76
CA ASN A 842 15.57 16.84 -3.31
C ASN A 842 16.40 18.03 -2.80
N VAL A 843 15.84 18.94 -1.98
CA VAL A 843 16.54 20.16 -1.53
C VAL A 843 17.85 19.81 -0.82
N ASP A 844 17.83 18.93 0.18
CA ASP A 844 19.02 18.54 0.94
C ASP A 844 20.05 17.83 0.05
N GLY A 845 19.58 16.95 -0.84
CA GLY A 845 20.43 16.24 -1.80
C GLY A 845 21.10 17.19 -2.81
N ILE A 846 20.43 18.27 -3.21
CA ILE A 846 21.02 19.32 -4.05
C ILE A 846 22.07 20.09 -3.26
N LEU A 847 21.77 20.51 -2.03
CA LEU A 847 22.70 21.26 -1.17
C LEU A 847 23.98 20.47 -0.89
N LEU A 848 23.84 19.20 -0.52
CA LEU A 848 24.97 18.29 -0.33
C LEU A 848 25.75 18.11 -1.63
N GLY A 849 25.05 17.93 -2.76
CA GLY A 849 25.65 17.73 -4.07
C GLY A 849 26.47 18.92 -4.58
N ILE A 850 26.11 20.15 -4.21
CA ILE A 850 26.87 21.37 -4.58
C ILE A 850 27.86 21.84 -3.52
N SER A 851 27.96 21.14 -2.39
CA SER A 851 28.79 21.59 -1.25
C SER A 851 30.25 21.81 -1.63
N ASN A 852 30.83 20.91 -2.42
CA ASN A 852 32.19 21.05 -2.94
C ASN A 852 32.31 22.19 -3.95
N ASP A 853 31.30 22.40 -4.81
CA ASP A 853 31.27 23.54 -5.74
C ASP A 853 31.23 24.87 -4.97
N LEU A 854 30.48 24.95 -3.87
CA LEU A 854 30.45 26.14 -3.01
C LEU A 854 31.82 26.40 -2.36
N LYS A 855 32.53 25.36 -1.91
CA LYS A 855 33.91 25.49 -1.40
C LYS A 855 34.86 26.00 -2.47
N VAL A 856 34.75 25.51 -3.70
CA VAL A 856 35.54 25.98 -4.86
C VAL A 856 35.29 27.46 -5.12
N LEU A 857 34.03 27.90 -5.14
CA LEU A 857 33.68 29.31 -5.39
C LEU A 857 34.10 30.27 -4.27
N ARG A 858 34.25 29.77 -3.04
CA ARG A 858 34.73 30.56 -1.89
C ARG A 858 36.26 30.72 -1.89
N ASN A 859 37.01 29.85 -2.57
CA ASN A 859 38.46 29.89 -2.60
C ASN A 859 38.99 30.68 -3.81
N SER A 860 39.66 31.80 -3.55
CA SER A 860 40.27 32.67 -4.57
C SER A 860 41.45 32.04 -5.31
N HIS A 861 42.07 30.99 -4.77
CA HIS A 861 43.27 30.36 -5.33
C HIS A 861 42.97 29.29 -6.39
N VAL A 862 41.69 28.94 -6.59
CA VAL A 862 41.31 27.94 -7.60
C VAL A 862 41.31 28.60 -9.00
N PRO A 863 41.87 27.94 -10.05
CA PRO A 863 41.86 28.49 -11.41
C PRO A 863 40.44 28.77 -11.95
N SER A 864 40.32 29.79 -12.81
CA SER A 864 39.04 30.25 -13.39
C SER A 864 38.31 29.17 -14.19
N SER A 865 39.04 28.26 -14.85
CA SER A 865 38.46 27.13 -15.59
C SER A 865 37.61 26.21 -14.70
N PHE A 866 38.10 25.87 -13.51
CA PHE A 866 37.35 25.05 -12.53
C PHE A 866 36.23 25.85 -11.85
N ARG A 867 36.49 27.12 -11.52
CA ARG A 867 35.46 28.03 -10.96
C ARG A 867 34.27 28.20 -11.90
N ASN A 868 34.49 28.35 -13.20
CA ASN A 868 33.42 28.52 -14.18
C ASN A 868 32.44 27.33 -14.24
N VAL A 869 32.97 26.11 -14.11
CA VAL A 869 32.16 24.89 -14.07
C VAL A 869 31.31 24.85 -12.79
N SER A 870 31.93 25.07 -11.62
CA SER A 870 31.23 25.14 -10.34
C SER A 870 30.19 26.27 -10.29
N LEU A 871 30.51 27.44 -10.87
CA LEU A 871 29.61 28.59 -10.96
C LEU A 871 28.35 28.26 -11.76
N LYS A 872 28.50 27.53 -12.88
CA LYS A 872 27.37 27.06 -13.69
C LYS A 872 26.49 26.08 -12.91
N THR A 873 27.09 25.12 -12.19
CA THR A 873 26.35 24.16 -11.35
C THR A 873 25.57 24.88 -10.27
N VAL A 874 26.22 25.74 -9.49
CA VAL A 874 25.62 26.49 -8.37
C VAL A 874 24.53 27.44 -8.87
N LYS A 875 24.69 28.10 -10.03
CA LYS A 875 23.61 28.91 -10.64
C LYS A 875 22.37 28.10 -11.01
N ASN A 876 22.55 26.88 -11.53
CA ASN A 876 21.42 26.01 -11.84
C ASN A 876 20.74 25.51 -10.56
N ALA A 877 21.53 25.13 -9.55
CA ALA A 877 21.04 24.75 -8.23
C ALA A 877 20.23 25.88 -7.58
N TYR A 878 20.76 27.10 -7.55
CA TYR A 878 20.08 28.28 -6.99
C TYR A 878 18.70 28.51 -7.63
N LYS A 879 18.60 28.42 -8.98
CA LYS A 879 17.32 28.55 -9.69
C LYS A 879 16.31 27.48 -9.27
N ILE A 880 16.77 26.24 -9.09
CA ILE A 880 15.91 25.12 -8.68
C ILE A 880 15.49 25.30 -7.22
N LEU A 881 16.43 25.55 -6.32
CA LEU A 881 16.18 25.75 -4.88
C LEU A 881 15.21 26.91 -4.63
N ARG A 882 15.36 28.02 -5.36
CA ARG A 882 14.42 29.15 -5.30
C ARG A 882 13.00 28.74 -5.71
N ASN A 883 12.86 27.96 -6.78
CA ASN A 883 11.56 27.47 -7.25
C ASN A 883 10.94 26.42 -6.32
N LEU A 884 11.75 25.74 -5.52
CA LEU A 884 11.32 24.79 -4.49
C LEU A 884 11.05 25.44 -3.14
N HIS A 885 11.22 26.77 -3.02
CA HIS A 885 11.07 27.51 -1.76
C HIS A 885 11.98 26.99 -0.63
N ALA A 886 13.24 26.71 -0.96
CA ALA A 886 14.26 26.41 0.06
C ALA A 886 14.45 27.60 1.03
N ASP A 887 15.01 27.31 2.21
CA ASP A 887 15.29 28.28 3.28
C ASP A 887 15.95 29.58 2.78
N GLU A 888 15.44 30.73 3.22
CA GLU A 888 15.86 32.04 2.72
C GLU A 888 17.31 32.36 3.08
N ILE A 889 17.78 31.96 4.27
CA ILE A 889 19.16 32.16 4.71
C ILE A 889 20.09 31.41 3.76
N THR A 890 19.79 30.15 3.51
CA THR A 890 20.55 29.29 2.58
C THR A 890 20.59 29.88 1.17
N LEU A 891 19.46 30.39 0.67
CA LEU A 891 19.40 31.03 -0.65
C LEU A 891 20.25 32.31 -0.72
N LEU A 892 20.26 33.12 0.34
CA LEU A 892 21.08 34.33 0.43
C LEU A 892 22.57 34.00 0.41
N GLU A 893 23.02 33.01 1.18
CA GLU A 893 24.42 32.58 1.19
C GLU A 893 24.90 32.11 -0.19
N ILE A 894 24.09 31.32 -0.88
CA ILE A 894 24.39 30.85 -2.23
C ILE A 894 24.45 32.04 -3.21
N ALA A 895 23.50 32.99 -3.10
CA ALA A 895 23.47 34.18 -3.95
C ALA A 895 24.70 35.07 -3.75
N GLU A 896 25.16 35.24 -2.50
CA GLU A 896 26.39 35.97 -2.21
C GLU A 896 27.63 35.29 -2.77
N CYS A 897 27.74 33.97 -2.64
CA CYS A 897 28.85 33.21 -3.24
C CYS A 897 28.89 33.38 -4.76
N ILE A 898 27.73 33.34 -5.44
CA ILE A 898 27.64 33.60 -6.89
C ILE A 898 28.13 35.01 -7.22
N LYS A 899 27.67 36.04 -6.48
CA LYS A 899 28.06 37.44 -6.71
C LYS A 899 29.57 37.67 -6.49
N LYS A 900 30.14 37.15 -5.40
CA LYS A 900 31.57 37.30 -5.09
C LYS A 900 32.45 36.62 -6.15
N SER A 901 32.11 35.40 -6.55
CA SER A 901 32.85 34.70 -7.61
C SER A 901 32.78 35.42 -8.96
N GLN A 902 31.66 36.04 -9.31
CA GLN A 902 31.56 36.80 -10.56
C GLN A 902 32.45 38.04 -10.57
N LYS A 903 32.66 38.71 -9.43
CA LYS A 903 33.56 39.87 -9.35
C LYS A 903 35.04 39.50 -9.51
N LEU A 904 35.41 38.27 -9.16
CA LEU A 904 36.78 37.72 -9.25
C LEU A 904 37.17 37.22 -10.64
N ASP A 905 36.25 37.16 -11.60
CA ASP A 905 36.54 36.82 -13.00
C ASP A 905 36.67 38.07 -13.90
N TYR A 906 36.33 39.26 -13.38
CA TYR A 906 36.49 40.56 -14.06
C TYR A 906 37.71 41.37 -13.56
N ALA A 907 38.40 40.87 -12.54
CA ALA A 907 39.68 41.36 -12.04
C ALA A 907 40.76 40.34 -12.40
#